data_AF-A0A956WW16-F1
#
_entry.id   AF-A0A956WW16-F1
#
_cell.length_a   1.000
_cell.length_b   1.000
_cell.length_c   1.000
_cell.angle_alpha   90.00
_cell.angle_beta   90.00
_cell.angle_gamma   90.00
#
_symmetry.space_group_name_H-M   'P 1'
#
loop_
_entity.id
_entity.type
_entity.pdbx_description
1 polymer ?
#
loop_
_entity_poly.entity_id
_entity_poly.type
_entity_poly.pdbx_seq_one_letter_code
_entity_poly.pdbx_strand_id
1 'polypeptide(L)'
;MIHRSAIKQLSPYLYEIPASYREDMRVPARIYADRELLAQIASDQSLEQLVNTATLPGIVKYALAMPDIHQGYGFSIGGVVATDPNEGGVVSPGGVGYDINCLIGATEVLHDLGYHRRIDDMAEDWAQAKLHCQNLAAGHEDDTAVVAYQRQTPRRPLLHLVTDAGDEVIATSDHPFWTPDGMVELGELRPGDRVGRHPFIGAPYEAPGTRVLVDATDIRRVLETLDKGTAGNASGQILNQLQKRNLLPLRADAPQTPRLWRLLGYLFGDGSLHFEGGSGKGVVWFYGDAEDLEAIRSDVAAVGFTPSAIYRRQRRHRIQTTYGQYEFEREETSFKVVGSAFAVLMAALGAPVGAKAGQDYSVPEKLLVAPRWHQRLFLAAYFGAELTMPRAFDEQNYNFPMPVLSLNKRAGFVASGRHFLEQIAEMLDGFGVETRPVSQRAEQLNSDDVRSHRLRLMFSSRPESLVNLWGSIGFDYNRKRQRAGMLAVEYLKRKQRVTEQRREAEAQAVAMQAAGVAPQQIFAGLVGEHVNRRFLQRSLYEGRQGTPRVSSRFEGFAQFCQRATVGIEDSGMVWATVESIQPTDAAVLQARSYDGYVYDFTVKHSDHNFVADGFVVSNCGVRLLASELEEAEVRPYLSDLATALYHRVPSGVGKSGFLNVSLEELDTVLMTGALWALTKGMARQDDLGHTEENGSMPGADPSKVSQRAKQRGRSQIGTLGAGNHFAELDVVDKIYYDEAAEAMGLYEGQVVVQIHCGSRGFGHQVCTDYVQSFQRVLQKYSIVLPDRQLVCAPVDSPEGRDYLSAMIAAANYAWCNRQVLAHQIRLAFEDVLAGRVADWDLRQVYDIAHNMAKLEMHDVDGRQLRVCVHRKGATRAFGPGNAVLPDDYRAVGQPVLVPGSMGTASWVLVGTEGSMSQTFGSTCHGAGRTMSRSRAKKEVRGSDLKQRLEARGISVRAGSLAGLAEEAPVAYKDVDNVVDVVDGAGIARKVARLRPIGVVKG
;
A
#
# COMPACT_ATOMS: atom_id res chain seq x y z
N MET A 1 10.09 -27.87 -2.95
CA MET A 1 9.12 -28.70 -3.70
C MET A 1 9.19 -30.14 -3.21
N ILE A 2 8.05 -30.79 -3.06
CA ILE A 2 7.93 -32.17 -2.55
C ILE A 2 8.10 -33.18 -3.71
N HIS A 3 8.93 -34.21 -3.52
CA HIS A 3 9.09 -35.27 -4.52
C HIS A 3 7.81 -36.12 -4.64
N ARG A 4 7.40 -36.44 -5.87
CA ARG A 4 6.22 -37.30 -6.14
C ARG A 4 6.27 -38.67 -5.42
N SER A 5 7.45 -39.19 -5.12
CA SER A 5 7.65 -40.43 -4.36
C SER A 5 7.24 -40.35 -2.88
N ALA A 6 7.04 -39.15 -2.33
CA ALA A 6 6.51 -38.95 -0.97
C ALA A 6 4.97 -38.95 -0.93
N ILE A 7 4.30 -38.82 -2.08
CA ILE A 7 2.84 -38.73 -2.20
C ILE A 7 2.28 -40.12 -2.47
N LYS A 8 1.45 -40.64 -1.55
CA LYS A 8 0.76 -41.93 -1.68
C LYS A 8 -0.65 -41.72 -2.22
N GLN A 9 -1.07 -42.50 -3.22
CA GLN A 9 -2.48 -42.54 -3.63
C GLN A 9 -3.26 -43.42 -2.64
N LEU A 10 -4.34 -42.90 -2.05
CA LEU A 10 -5.24 -43.64 -1.15
C LEU A 10 -6.53 -44.06 -1.86
N SER A 11 -7.07 -43.21 -2.74
CA SER A 11 -8.25 -43.48 -3.57
C SER A 11 -8.08 -42.82 -4.95
N PRO A 12 -9.03 -42.98 -5.90
CA PRO A 12 -8.99 -42.25 -7.17
C PRO A 12 -8.85 -40.72 -7.02
N TYR A 13 -9.44 -40.17 -5.95
CA TYR A 13 -9.56 -38.73 -5.70
C TYR A 13 -8.83 -38.22 -4.44
N LEU A 14 -8.09 -39.09 -3.73
CA LEU A 14 -7.40 -38.77 -2.48
C LEU A 14 -5.96 -39.26 -2.47
N TYR A 15 -5.05 -38.35 -2.15
CA TYR A 15 -3.63 -38.61 -1.94
C TYR A 15 -3.19 -38.14 -0.53
N GLU A 16 -2.09 -38.70 -0.03
CA GLU A 16 -1.56 -38.41 1.31
C GLU A 16 -0.02 -38.33 1.31
N ILE A 17 0.51 -37.29 1.95
CA ILE A 17 1.90 -37.20 2.40
C ILE A 17 1.90 -37.63 3.88
N PRO A 18 2.57 -38.74 4.24
CA PRO A 18 2.52 -39.27 5.60
C PRO A 18 3.24 -38.34 6.59
N ALA A 19 2.82 -38.31 7.85
CA ALA A 19 3.50 -37.54 8.91
C ALA A 19 5.00 -37.89 9.02
N SER A 20 5.38 -39.15 8.73
CA SER A 20 6.78 -39.60 8.67
C SER A 20 7.62 -38.96 7.53
N TYR A 21 7.08 -38.01 6.76
CA TYR A 21 7.82 -37.23 5.76
C TYR A 21 8.72 -36.16 6.40
N ARG A 22 8.33 -35.59 7.55
CA ARG A 22 9.13 -34.59 8.29
C ARG A 22 8.84 -34.69 9.79
N GLU A 23 9.88 -34.68 10.61
CA GLU A 23 9.81 -35.04 12.05
C GLU A 23 8.90 -34.14 12.91
N ASP A 24 8.62 -32.92 12.45
CA ASP A 24 7.74 -31.93 13.09
C ASP A 24 6.26 -32.03 12.65
N MET A 25 5.92 -32.87 11.67
CA MET A 25 4.53 -33.12 11.26
C MET A 25 3.79 -33.92 12.34
N ARG A 26 2.71 -33.34 12.88
CA ARG A 26 1.87 -33.97 13.91
C ARG A 26 0.80 -34.88 13.30
N VAL A 27 0.40 -34.59 12.07
CA VAL A 27 -0.64 -35.31 11.30
C VAL A 27 -0.21 -35.50 9.84
N PRO A 28 -0.78 -36.47 9.11
CA PRO A 28 -0.59 -36.56 7.66
C PRO A 28 -1.21 -35.36 6.93
N ALA A 29 -0.66 -35.04 5.75
CA ALA A 29 -1.20 -34.02 4.86
C ALA A 29 -1.95 -34.68 3.69
N ARG A 30 -3.24 -34.38 3.52
CA ARG A 30 -4.14 -35.01 2.53
C ARG A 30 -4.54 -34.03 1.44
N ILE A 31 -4.59 -34.54 0.21
CA ILE A 31 -4.83 -33.77 -1.01
C ILE A 31 -5.99 -34.42 -1.77
N TYR A 32 -7.09 -33.69 -1.89
CA TYR A 32 -8.21 -34.06 -2.76
C TYR A 32 -7.89 -33.55 -4.17
N ALA A 33 -7.71 -34.47 -5.11
CA ALA A 33 -7.36 -34.19 -6.49
C ALA A 33 -7.58 -35.46 -7.32
N ASP A 34 -7.81 -35.35 -8.63
CA ASP A 34 -7.58 -36.45 -9.55
C ASP A 34 -6.09 -36.50 -9.98
N ARG A 35 -5.75 -37.23 -11.05
CA ARG A 35 -4.37 -37.30 -11.56
C ARG A 35 -3.92 -36.05 -12.32
N GLU A 36 -4.84 -35.30 -12.93
CA GLU A 36 -4.48 -34.09 -13.67
C GLU A 36 -4.31 -32.92 -12.72
N LEU A 37 -5.29 -32.70 -11.84
CA LEU A 37 -5.26 -31.68 -10.80
C LEU A 37 -4.06 -31.89 -9.88
N LEU A 38 -3.71 -33.12 -9.48
CA LEU A 38 -2.48 -33.36 -8.71
C LEU A 38 -1.21 -32.94 -9.48
N ALA A 39 -1.17 -33.11 -10.80
CA ALA A 39 -0.05 -32.67 -11.63
C ALA A 39 0.02 -31.14 -11.74
N GLN A 40 -1.13 -30.45 -11.77
CA GLN A 40 -1.22 -28.99 -11.73
C GLN A 40 -0.81 -28.44 -10.33
N ILE A 41 -1.32 -29.03 -9.25
CA ILE A 41 -1.04 -28.65 -7.85
C ILE A 41 0.44 -28.82 -7.52
N ALA A 42 1.08 -29.86 -8.03
CA ALA A 42 2.52 -30.11 -7.83
C ALA A 42 3.45 -29.15 -8.62
N SER A 43 2.94 -28.05 -9.18
CA SER A 43 3.73 -27.03 -9.90
C SER A 43 4.08 -25.78 -9.07
N ASP A 44 3.49 -25.59 -7.88
CA ASP A 44 3.77 -24.46 -6.99
C ASP A 44 4.19 -24.91 -5.56
N GLN A 45 4.26 -23.97 -4.62
CA GLN A 45 4.67 -24.23 -3.22
C GLN A 45 3.49 -24.64 -2.30
N SER A 46 2.28 -24.81 -2.81
CA SER A 46 1.08 -25.09 -2.00
C SER A 46 1.17 -26.37 -1.18
N LEU A 47 1.75 -27.44 -1.75
CA LEU A 47 2.02 -28.70 -1.03
C LEU A 47 3.03 -28.53 0.11
N GLU A 48 3.94 -27.56 0.01
CA GLU A 48 4.92 -27.27 1.05
C GLU A 48 4.30 -26.45 2.19
N GLN A 49 3.39 -25.53 1.85
CA GLN A 49 2.53 -24.84 2.82
C GLN A 49 1.59 -25.81 3.55
N LEU A 50 1.03 -26.81 2.86
CA LEU A 50 0.23 -27.88 3.48
C LEU A 50 1.03 -28.75 4.46
N VAL A 51 2.29 -29.07 4.14
CA VAL A 51 3.18 -29.77 5.08
C VAL A 51 3.56 -28.87 6.27
N ASN A 52 3.69 -27.55 6.07
CA ASN A 52 3.91 -26.62 7.18
C ASN A 52 2.68 -26.47 8.10
N THR A 53 1.45 -26.48 7.58
CA THR A 53 0.25 -26.45 8.45
C THR A 53 0.05 -27.74 9.24
N ALA A 54 0.56 -28.88 8.76
CA ALA A 54 0.55 -30.17 9.47
C ALA A 54 1.37 -30.21 10.78
N THR A 55 2.09 -29.14 11.13
CA THR A 55 2.89 -29.03 12.37
C THR A 55 2.21 -28.25 13.50
N LEU A 56 1.04 -27.64 13.24
CA LEU A 56 0.39 -26.69 14.16
C LEU A 56 0.04 -27.33 15.52
N PRO A 57 0.28 -26.67 16.67
CA PRO A 57 -0.09 -27.22 17.98
C PRO A 57 -1.57 -27.58 18.08
N GLY A 58 -1.86 -28.71 18.72
CA GLY A 58 -3.20 -29.29 18.85
C GLY A 58 -3.91 -29.67 17.55
N ILE A 59 -3.24 -29.69 16.38
CA ILE A 59 -3.86 -30.15 15.13
C ILE A 59 -4.28 -31.62 15.22
N VAL A 60 -5.50 -31.92 14.76
CA VAL A 60 -6.11 -33.25 14.82
C VAL A 60 -6.37 -33.84 13.43
N LYS A 61 -6.41 -35.18 13.35
CA LYS A 61 -6.69 -35.97 12.13
C LYS A 61 -5.71 -35.72 10.97
N TYR A 62 -5.85 -34.61 10.23
CA TYR A 62 -5.12 -34.30 9.00
C TYR A 62 -4.97 -32.80 8.76
N ALA A 63 -3.91 -32.39 8.06
CA ALA A 63 -3.94 -31.15 7.27
C ALA A 63 -4.54 -31.45 5.89
N LEU A 64 -5.45 -30.61 5.40
CA LEU A 64 -6.28 -30.91 4.22
C LEU A 64 -6.11 -29.86 3.12
N ALA A 65 -6.04 -30.34 1.88
CA ALA A 65 -6.03 -29.54 0.66
C ALA A 65 -7.20 -29.93 -0.25
N MET A 66 -8.05 -28.98 -0.56
CA MET A 66 -9.17 -29.09 -1.52
C MET A 66 -8.65 -28.97 -2.97
N PRO A 67 -9.39 -29.41 -4.01
CA PRO A 67 -8.83 -29.55 -5.38
C PRO A 67 -8.51 -28.21 -6.05
N ASP A 68 -9.10 -27.13 -5.58
CA ASP A 68 -8.84 -25.73 -5.93
C ASP A 68 -7.54 -25.18 -5.31
N ILE A 69 -6.80 -25.96 -4.51
CA ILE A 69 -5.55 -25.55 -3.85
C ILE A 69 -4.54 -24.89 -4.77
N HIS A 70 -3.98 -23.79 -4.29
CA HIS A 70 -2.87 -23.04 -4.87
C HIS A 70 -2.15 -22.21 -3.78
N GLN A 71 -0.95 -21.72 -4.08
CA GLN A 71 -0.08 -21.07 -3.08
C GLN A 71 -0.77 -19.87 -2.40
N GLY A 72 -0.61 -19.75 -1.08
CA GLY A 72 -1.19 -18.71 -0.21
C GLY A 72 -0.12 -18.02 0.64
N TYR A 73 -0.42 -17.72 1.90
CA TYR A 73 0.49 -17.03 2.87
C TYR A 73 0.43 -17.79 4.19
N GLY A 74 1.53 -18.41 4.60
CA GLY A 74 1.57 -19.48 5.61
C GLY A 74 0.73 -20.69 5.17
N PHE A 75 -0.59 -20.57 5.30
CA PHE A 75 -1.56 -21.47 4.69
C PHE A 75 -1.71 -21.21 3.19
N SER A 76 -1.78 -22.28 2.41
CA SER A 76 -2.27 -22.30 1.02
C SER A 76 -3.74 -21.85 0.94
N ILE A 77 -4.16 -21.39 -0.24
CA ILE A 77 -5.58 -21.29 -0.59
C ILE A 77 -6.08 -22.71 -0.89
N GLY A 78 -7.34 -23.05 -0.62
CA GLY A 78 -7.83 -24.45 -0.62
C GLY A 78 -7.42 -25.22 0.64
N GLY A 79 -6.90 -24.55 1.67
CA GLY A 79 -6.38 -25.18 2.89
C GLY A 79 -7.42 -25.28 4.00
N VAL A 80 -7.50 -26.44 4.65
CA VAL A 80 -8.32 -26.69 5.85
C VAL A 80 -7.49 -27.42 6.92
N VAL A 81 -7.58 -26.98 8.17
CA VAL A 81 -7.08 -27.73 9.35
C VAL A 81 -8.06 -27.58 10.52
N ALA A 82 -8.01 -28.49 11.48
CA ALA A 82 -8.73 -28.38 12.75
C ALA A 82 -7.77 -28.55 13.93
N THR A 83 -7.88 -27.71 14.96
CA THR A 83 -7.09 -27.81 16.20
C THR A 83 -7.98 -27.97 17.43
N ASP A 84 -7.64 -28.86 18.38
CA ASP A 84 -8.38 -29.05 19.64
C ASP A 84 -7.82 -28.10 20.72
N PRO A 85 -8.59 -27.10 21.22
CA PRO A 85 -8.15 -26.17 22.26
C PRO A 85 -7.68 -26.85 23.55
N ASN A 86 -8.24 -28.02 23.89
CA ASN A 86 -7.90 -28.77 25.10
C ASN A 86 -6.49 -29.36 25.03
N GLU A 87 -6.05 -29.74 23.83
CA GLU A 87 -4.70 -30.26 23.53
C GLU A 87 -3.74 -29.15 23.05
N GLY A 88 -3.97 -27.91 23.53
CA GLY A 88 -3.14 -26.74 23.18
C GLY A 88 -3.39 -26.18 21.77
N GLY A 89 -4.54 -26.49 21.18
CA GLY A 89 -4.94 -26.07 19.84
C GLY A 89 -4.91 -24.56 19.64
N VAL A 90 -4.46 -24.16 18.44
CA VAL A 90 -4.18 -22.76 18.11
C VAL A 90 -5.13 -22.18 17.05
N VAL A 91 -5.35 -20.87 17.13
CA VAL A 91 -5.97 -20.05 16.08
C VAL A 91 -4.89 -19.23 15.35
N SER A 92 -4.88 -19.24 14.02
CA SER A 92 -3.95 -18.46 13.18
C SER A 92 -4.70 -17.51 12.25
N PRO A 93 -4.40 -16.19 12.27
CA PRO A 93 -4.92 -15.26 11.27
C PRO A 93 -4.36 -15.54 9.86
N GLY A 94 -3.16 -16.12 9.76
CA GLY A 94 -2.61 -16.62 8.49
C GLY A 94 -3.47 -17.73 7.86
N GLY A 95 -4.18 -18.50 8.69
CA GLY A 95 -5.20 -19.49 8.31
C GLY A 95 -6.59 -18.91 7.99
N VAL A 96 -6.74 -17.58 8.03
CA VAL A 96 -7.93 -16.86 7.55
C VAL A 96 -7.57 -16.01 6.33
N GLY A 97 -6.41 -15.33 6.35
CA GLY A 97 -5.70 -14.87 5.17
C GLY A 97 -5.45 -13.36 5.04
N TYR A 98 -4.65 -13.03 4.02
CA TYR A 98 -4.41 -11.70 3.48
C TYR A 98 -4.63 -11.72 1.96
N ASP A 99 -4.85 -10.53 1.42
CA ASP A 99 -5.00 -10.22 0.01
C ASP A 99 -3.67 -9.57 -0.49
N ILE A 100 -2.96 -10.18 -1.45
CA ILE A 100 -1.49 -9.98 -1.65
C ILE A 100 -1.08 -9.72 -3.11
N ASN A 101 -0.13 -8.79 -3.34
CA ASN A 101 0.60 -8.49 -4.60
C ASN A 101 2.10 -8.20 -4.29
N CYS A 102 3.08 -8.12 -5.23
CA CYS A 102 4.52 -7.92 -4.85
C CYS A 102 5.47 -7.13 -5.82
N LEU A 103 6.60 -6.64 -5.28
CA LEU A 103 7.73 -5.88 -5.88
C LEU A 103 9.05 -6.69 -5.88
N ILE A 104 10.12 -6.33 -6.59
CA ILE A 104 11.44 -7.00 -6.42
C ILE A 104 12.20 -6.51 -5.18
N GLY A 105 13.19 -7.29 -4.72
CA GLY A 105 14.01 -6.94 -3.54
C GLY A 105 14.73 -5.59 -3.62
N ALA A 106 15.31 -5.28 -4.79
CA ALA A 106 15.98 -4.00 -5.06
C ALA A 106 15.03 -2.88 -5.53
N THR A 107 13.77 -2.89 -5.08
CA THR A 107 12.89 -1.72 -5.14
C THR A 107 13.13 -0.85 -3.92
N GLU A 108 13.37 0.44 -4.15
CA GLU A 108 13.66 1.44 -3.12
C GLU A 108 12.36 1.96 -2.50
N VAL A 109 12.25 1.89 -1.17
CA VAL A 109 11.03 2.29 -0.44
C VAL A 109 11.31 3.51 0.43
N LEU A 110 10.44 4.51 0.34
CA LEU A 110 10.63 5.82 0.97
C LEU A 110 10.16 5.82 2.44
N HIS A 111 11.02 6.28 3.35
CA HIS A 111 10.73 6.43 4.79
C HIS A 111 10.30 7.85 5.16
N ASP A 112 9.58 8.03 6.27
CA ASP A 112 9.10 9.34 6.81
C ASP A 112 10.19 10.35 7.21
N LEU A 113 11.46 9.92 7.17
CA LEU A 113 12.65 10.76 7.38
C LEU A 113 13.31 11.18 6.05
N GLY A 114 12.67 10.88 4.92
CA GLY A 114 13.15 11.23 3.58
C GLY A 114 14.46 10.54 3.21
N TYR A 115 14.61 9.27 3.62
CA TYR A 115 15.60 8.35 3.10
C TYR A 115 14.92 7.20 2.37
N HIS A 116 15.59 6.60 1.40
CA HIS A 116 15.17 5.35 0.76
C HIS A 116 16.01 4.16 1.25
N ARG A 117 15.41 2.97 1.22
CA ARG A 117 16.07 1.70 1.47
C ARG A 117 15.38 0.60 0.66
N ARG A 118 16.17 -0.36 0.16
CA ARG A 118 15.67 -1.54 -0.56
C ARG A 118 14.69 -2.34 0.30
N ILE A 119 13.64 -2.85 -0.31
CA ILE A 119 12.65 -3.69 0.39
C ILE A 119 13.24 -5.02 0.87
N ASP A 120 14.27 -5.58 0.22
CA ASP A 120 14.98 -6.76 0.74
C ASP A 120 15.84 -6.47 1.99
N ASP A 121 16.59 -5.37 2.00
CA ASP A 121 17.40 -4.94 3.16
C ASP A 121 16.58 -4.76 4.45
N MET A 122 15.27 -4.50 4.35
CA MET A 122 14.38 -4.22 5.50
C MET A 122 13.90 -5.47 6.25
N ALA A 123 14.33 -6.68 5.86
CA ALA A 123 13.81 -7.95 6.37
C ALA A 123 13.88 -8.15 7.90
N GLU A 124 14.82 -7.51 8.59
CA GLU A 124 15.05 -7.68 10.03
C GLU A 124 14.36 -6.62 10.91
N ASP A 125 14.19 -5.39 10.41
CA ASP A 125 13.78 -4.21 11.19
C ASP A 125 12.54 -3.48 10.65
N TRP A 126 11.90 -3.97 9.57
CA TRP A 126 10.66 -3.43 9.01
C TRP A 126 9.59 -3.07 10.06
N ALA A 127 9.49 -3.79 11.17
CA ALA A 127 8.50 -3.55 12.24
C ALA A 127 8.71 -2.21 12.98
N GLN A 128 9.84 -1.54 12.76
CA GLN A 128 10.16 -0.21 13.26
C GLN A 128 10.02 0.87 12.16
N ALA A 129 9.86 0.45 10.89
CA ALA A 129 9.83 1.35 9.75
C ALA A 129 8.49 2.07 9.61
N LYS A 130 8.57 3.35 9.23
CA LYS A 130 7.43 4.21 8.91
C LYS A 130 7.61 4.75 7.50
N LEU A 131 6.87 4.19 6.56
CA LEU A 131 6.96 4.48 5.13
C LEU A 131 6.13 5.71 4.78
N HIS A 132 6.50 6.37 3.70
CA HIS A 132 5.67 7.40 3.09
C HIS A 132 4.54 6.76 2.26
N CYS A 133 3.37 7.40 2.20
CA CYS A 133 2.19 6.90 1.50
C CYS A 133 1.27 8.05 1.03
N GLN A 134 0.29 7.74 0.18
CA GLN A 134 -0.70 8.71 -0.27
C GLN A 134 -2.05 8.49 0.43
N ASN A 135 -2.60 9.57 0.98
CA ASN A 135 -4.01 9.62 1.33
C ASN A 135 -4.82 9.95 0.08
N LEU A 136 -5.42 8.91 -0.54
CA LEU A 136 -6.09 9.00 -1.83
C LEU A 136 -7.43 9.75 -1.74
N ALA A 137 -8.07 9.71 -0.56
CA ALA A 137 -9.35 10.37 -0.32
C ALA A 137 -9.20 11.85 0.05
N ALA A 138 -8.13 12.21 0.77
CA ALA A 138 -7.86 13.59 1.19
C ALA A 138 -6.91 14.35 0.23
N GLY A 139 -6.30 13.67 -0.74
CA GLY A 139 -5.50 14.29 -1.79
C GLY A 139 -4.17 14.87 -1.28
N HIS A 140 -3.56 14.28 -0.25
CA HIS A 140 -2.28 14.74 0.33
C HIS A 140 -1.36 13.59 0.78
N GLU A 141 -0.07 13.91 0.90
CA GLU A 141 0.98 13.08 1.51
C GLU A 141 0.60 12.64 2.94
N ASP A 142 0.90 11.40 3.31
CA ASP A 142 0.71 10.85 4.66
C ASP A 142 1.79 9.81 4.97
N ASP A 143 1.88 9.30 6.19
CA ASP A 143 2.86 8.29 6.57
C ASP A 143 2.22 7.07 7.23
N THR A 144 2.83 5.89 7.06
CA THR A 144 2.28 4.63 7.53
C THR A 144 3.32 3.71 8.15
N ALA A 145 2.97 3.09 9.28
CA ALA A 145 3.80 2.04 9.86
C ALA A 145 3.64 0.74 9.04
N VAL A 146 4.73 0.01 8.83
CA VAL A 146 4.65 -1.36 8.30
C VAL A 146 3.96 -2.24 9.34
N VAL A 147 3.04 -3.10 8.89
CA VAL A 147 2.35 -4.08 9.73
C VAL A 147 2.92 -5.48 9.55
N ALA A 148 3.13 -5.91 8.31
CA ALA A 148 3.83 -7.15 7.99
C ALA A 148 4.70 -6.97 6.76
N TYR A 149 5.79 -7.73 6.74
CA TYR A 149 6.71 -7.84 5.62
C TYR A 149 6.54 -9.19 4.96
N GLN A 150 6.54 -9.19 3.63
CA GLN A 150 6.35 -10.38 2.81
C GLN A 150 7.57 -10.62 1.93
N ARG A 151 7.93 -11.89 1.74
CA ARG A 151 8.98 -12.37 0.81
C ARG A 151 8.53 -13.71 0.24
N GLN A 152 8.50 -13.84 -1.08
CA GLN A 152 8.08 -15.07 -1.78
C GLN A 152 8.64 -15.12 -3.21
N THR A 153 8.71 -16.29 -3.83
CA THR A 153 9.03 -16.40 -5.26
C THR A 153 7.89 -15.80 -6.11
N PRO A 154 8.14 -15.04 -7.19
CA PRO A 154 7.07 -14.44 -7.98
C PRO A 154 6.22 -15.48 -8.70
N ARG A 155 4.91 -15.44 -8.43
CA ARG A 155 3.89 -16.29 -9.07
C ARG A 155 3.47 -15.77 -10.46
N ARG A 156 3.90 -14.56 -10.82
CA ARG A 156 3.50 -13.83 -12.02
C ARG A 156 4.76 -13.32 -12.73
N PRO A 157 4.73 -13.10 -14.06
CA PRO A 157 5.83 -12.45 -14.75
C PRO A 157 6.17 -11.11 -14.12
N LEU A 158 7.46 -10.83 -13.97
CA LEU A 158 7.96 -9.49 -13.66
C LEU A 158 7.78 -8.59 -14.90
N LEU A 159 7.39 -7.35 -14.67
CA LEU A 159 7.37 -6.29 -15.68
C LEU A 159 8.26 -5.15 -15.22
N HIS A 160 9.07 -4.65 -16.14
CA HIS A 160 9.82 -3.42 -16.02
C HIS A 160 8.99 -2.30 -16.64
N LEU A 161 8.54 -1.36 -15.83
CA LEU A 161 7.90 -0.11 -16.27
C LEU A 161 8.95 0.99 -16.27
N VAL A 162 8.92 1.85 -17.30
CA VAL A 162 9.74 3.05 -17.44
C VAL A 162 8.85 4.24 -17.79
N THR A 163 9.03 5.38 -17.13
CA THR A 163 8.29 6.63 -17.40
C THR A 163 8.98 7.52 -18.45
N ASP A 164 8.29 8.55 -18.96
CA ASP A 164 8.85 9.57 -19.86
C ASP A 164 9.90 10.48 -19.17
N ALA A 165 9.93 10.45 -17.84
CA ALA A 165 11.00 11.00 -17.01
C ALA A 165 12.14 10.00 -16.73
N GLY A 166 12.00 8.72 -17.08
CA GLY A 166 13.00 7.68 -16.80
C GLY A 166 13.05 7.30 -15.32
N ASP A 167 11.89 7.15 -14.69
CA ASP A 167 11.73 6.41 -13.44
C ASP A 167 11.40 4.97 -13.79
N GLU A 168 11.92 4.02 -13.03
CA GLU A 168 11.75 2.60 -13.33
C GLU A 168 11.45 1.75 -12.09
N VAL A 169 10.54 0.80 -12.28
CA VAL A 169 10.07 -0.12 -11.26
C VAL A 169 9.94 -1.51 -11.85
N ILE A 170 10.24 -2.53 -11.04
CA ILE A 170 10.07 -3.92 -11.43
C ILE A 170 9.18 -4.60 -10.37
N ALA A 171 7.97 -4.94 -10.77
CA ALA A 171 7.00 -5.59 -9.90
C ALA A 171 6.40 -6.83 -10.56
N THR A 172 5.66 -7.63 -9.78
CA THR A 172 4.78 -8.63 -10.38
C THR A 172 3.74 -7.93 -11.23
N SER A 173 3.37 -8.56 -12.34
CA SER A 173 2.44 -7.97 -13.31
C SER A 173 0.98 -7.84 -12.84
N ASP A 174 0.73 -8.15 -11.56
CA ASP A 174 -0.50 -7.91 -10.79
C ASP A 174 -0.31 -6.96 -9.61
N HIS A 175 0.89 -6.42 -9.39
CA HIS A 175 1.08 -5.35 -8.43
C HIS A 175 0.32 -4.12 -8.93
N PRO A 176 -0.65 -3.56 -8.17
CA PRO A 176 -1.36 -2.36 -8.61
C PRO A 176 -0.48 -1.12 -8.52
N PHE A 177 -0.90 -0.09 -9.27
CA PHE A 177 -0.29 1.23 -9.36
C PHE A 177 -1.42 2.26 -9.32
N TRP A 178 -1.21 3.39 -8.63
CA TRP A 178 -2.18 4.48 -8.62
C TRP A 178 -2.15 5.23 -9.96
N THR A 179 -3.34 5.47 -10.52
CA THR A 179 -3.59 6.20 -11.77
C THR A 179 -4.72 7.21 -11.53
N PRO A 180 -5.02 8.10 -12.50
CA PRO A 180 -6.20 8.97 -12.43
C PRO A 180 -7.53 8.24 -12.25
N ASP A 181 -7.59 6.96 -12.63
CA ASP A 181 -8.80 6.13 -12.64
C ASP A 181 -8.90 5.20 -11.41
N GLY A 182 -7.84 5.12 -10.58
CA GLY A 182 -7.83 4.33 -9.35
C GLY A 182 -6.56 3.51 -9.15
N MET A 183 -6.68 2.26 -8.69
CA MET A 183 -5.58 1.29 -8.63
C MET A 183 -5.67 0.35 -9.82
N VAL A 184 -4.58 0.24 -10.58
CA VAL A 184 -4.52 -0.52 -11.85
C VAL A 184 -3.33 -1.48 -11.82
N GLU A 185 -3.52 -2.78 -12.06
CA GLU A 185 -2.42 -3.76 -12.10
C GLU A 185 -1.35 -3.37 -13.16
N LEU A 186 -0.06 -3.56 -12.84
CA LEU A 186 1.07 -3.22 -13.72
C LEU A 186 0.97 -3.82 -15.14
N GLY A 187 0.31 -4.98 -15.27
CA GLY A 187 0.05 -5.62 -16.56
C GLY A 187 -1.06 -5.00 -17.42
N GLU A 188 -1.85 -4.06 -16.90
CA GLU A 188 -2.88 -3.33 -17.66
C GLU A 188 -2.33 -2.08 -18.32
N LEU A 189 -1.41 -1.39 -17.63
CA LEU A 189 -0.80 -0.14 -18.06
C LEU A 189 -0.09 -0.28 -19.42
N ARG A 190 -0.08 0.81 -20.19
CA ARG A 190 0.45 0.91 -21.56
C ARG A 190 1.28 2.20 -21.73
N PRO A 191 2.18 2.26 -22.72
CA PRO A 191 2.77 3.52 -23.16
C PRO A 191 1.71 4.59 -23.42
N GLY A 192 1.85 5.74 -22.76
CA GLY A 192 0.89 6.85 -22.78
C GLY A 192 -0.03 6.95 -21.54
N ASP A 193 -0.17 5.89 -20.75
CA ASP A 193 -0.96 5.93 -19.51
C ASP A 193 -0.29 6.80 -18.43
N ARG A 194 -1.06 7.23 -17.43
CA ARG A 194 -0.59 8.08 -16.33
C ARG A 194 -0.55 7.31 -15.02
N VAL A 195 0.61 7.36 -14.34
CA VAL A 195 0.83 6.77 -13.01
C VAL A 195 1.22 7.85 -12.01
N GLY A 196 0.68 7.76 -10.79
CA GLY A 196 1.01 8.64 -9.68
C GLY A 196 2.40 8.31 -9.17
N ARG A 197 3.32 9.28 -9.21
CA ARG A 197 4.72 9.13 -8.84
C ARG A 197 5.11 10.20 -7.82
N HIS A 198 5.82 9.81 -6.76
CA HIS A 198 6.47 10.73 -5.82
C HIS A 198 7.86 11.17 -6.32
N PRO A 199 8.10 12.43 -6.76
CA PRO A 199 9.38 12.78 -7.42
C PRO A 199 10.58 12.92 -6.47
N PHE A 200 10.33 12.99 -5.17
CA PHE A 200 11.38 13.02 -4.16
C PHE A 200 11.77 11.59 -3.76
N ILE A 201 13.03 11.23 -3.97
CA ILE A 201 13.59 9.92 -3.64
C ILE A 201 14.37 9.92 -2.31
N GLY A 202 14.85 11.09 -1.87
CA GLY A 202 15.67 11.20 -0.66
C GLY A 202 17.11 10.71 -0.80
N ALA A 203 17.76 10.56 0.35
CA ALA A 203 19.12 10.04 0.46
C ALA A 203 19.10 8.52 0.72
N PRO A 204 20.12 7.76 0.31
CA PRO A 204 20.21 6.34 0.66
C PRO A 204 20.36 6.15 2.17
N TYR A 205 19.78 5.07 2.68
CA TYR A 205 19.96 4.68 4.07
C TYR A 205 21.40 4.23 4.36
N GLU A 206 21.97 4.78 5.42
CA GLU A 206 23.30 4.47 5.93
C GLU A 206 23.17 4.28 7.44
N ALA A 207 23.45 3.09 7.96
CA ALA A 207 23.25 2.77 9.38
C ALA A 207 24.10 3.70 10.30
N PRO A 208 23.48 4.48 11.20
CA PRO A 208 24.25 5.35 12.09
C PRO A 208 25.11 4.57 13.09
N GLY A 209 26.39 4.92 13.20
CA GLY A 209 27.28 4.32 14.20
C GLY A 209 26.93 4.77 15.63
N THR A 210 27.30 3.97 16.64
CA THR A 210 26.92 4.17 18.06
C THR A 210 27.62 5.36 18.77
N ARG A 211 28.20 6.30 18.01
CA ARG A 211 29.00 7.44 18.51
C ARG A 211 28.14 8.35 19.39
N VAL A 212 28.67 8.75 20.54
CA VAL A 212 28.06 9.77 21.39
C VAL A 212 28.14 11.14 20.72
N LEU A 213 26.99 11.77 20.53
CA LEU A 213 26.80 13.11 19.97
C LEU A 213 26.73 14.19 21.05
N VAL A 214 26.12 13.91 22.21
CA VAL A 214 26.09 14.82 23.37
C VAL A 214 26.13 14.01 24.66
N ASP A 215 27.02 14.36 25.57
CA ASP A 215 27.12 13.75 26.89
C ASP A 215 26.89 14.78 28.03
N ALA A 216 27.01 14.32 29.28
CA ALA A 216 26.86 15.20 30.44
C ALA A 216 28.02 16.21 30.60
N THR A 217 29.13 16.03 29.88
CA THR A 217 30.29 16.93 29.87
C THR A 217 30.07 18.08 28.90
N ASP A 218 29.60 17.78 27.68
CA ASP A 218 29.14 18.76 26.69
C ASP A 218 28.07 19.71 27.29
N ILE A 219 27.08 19.16 28.00
CA ILE A 219 26.01 19.93 28.66
C ILE A 219 26.55 20.86 29.76
N ARG A 220 27.51 20.42 30.57
CA ARG A 220 28.14 21.26 31.61
C ARG A 220 28.97 22.39 30.99
N ARG A 221 29.79 22.09 29.98
CA ARG A 221 30.60 23.08 29.25
C ARG A 221 29.74 24.19 28.63
N VAL A 222 28.57 23.84 28.07
CA VAL A 222 27.61 24.82 27.54
C VAL A 222 26.99 25.67 28.65
N LEU A 223 26.64 25.08 29.79
CA LEU A 223 26.14 25.83 30.95
C LEU A 223 27.19 26.82 31.49
N GLU A 224 28.45 26.37 31.63
CA GLU A 224 29.59 27.17 32.07
C GLU A 224 29.87 28.35 31.11
N THR A 225 29.89 28.11 29.79
CA THR A 225 30.11 29.15 28.77
C THR A 225 28.99 30.20 28.72
N LEU A 226 27.80 29.87 29.22
CA LEU A 226 26.64 30.77 29.27
C LEU A 226 26.45 31.47 30.63
N ASP A 227 27.36 31.26 31.59
CA ASP A 227 27.21 31.64 33.01
C ASP A 227 25.86 31.18 33.61
N LYS A 228 25.56 29.90 33.41
CA LYS A 228 24.35 29.23 33.93
C LYS A 228 24.76 28.03 34.78
N GLY A 229 23.99 27.72 35.81
CA GLY A 229 24.15 26.49 36.61
C GLY A 229 25.14 26.58 37.77
N THR A 230 25.83 27.70 37.95
CA THR A 230 26.61 28.05 39.16
C THR A 230 25.74 28.26 40.40
N ALA A 231 24.45 28.60 40.22
CA ALA A 231 23.49 28.80 41.29
C ALA A 231 22.59 27.57 41.52
N GLY A 232 22.79 26.87 42.64
CA GLY A 232 21.93 25.78 43.11
C GLY A 232 21.90 24.54 42.21
N ASN A 233 20.85 23.73 42.32
CA ASN A 233 20.74 22.43 41.62
C ASN A 233 20.25 22.55 40.15
N ALA A 234 20.44 23.68 39.49
CA ALA A 234 19.92 23.90 38.14
C ALA A 234 20.57 22.98 37.09
N SER A 235 21.89 22.76 37.19
CA SER A 235 22.64 21.84 36.32
C SER A 235 22.18 20.38 36.49
N GLY A 236 22.02 19.93 37.74
CA GLY A 236 21.52 18.59 38.05
C GLY A 236 20.08 18.36 37.57
N GLN A 237 19.21 19.37 37.67
CA GLN A 237 17.85 19.29 37.11
C GLN A 237 17.84 19.16 35.59
N ILE A 238 18.69 19.89 34.86
CA ILE A 238 18.81 19.79 33.40
C ILE A 238 19.30 18.40 32.98
N LEU A 239 20.38 17.91 33.60
CA LEU A 239 20.90 16.56 33.33
C LEU A 239 19.83 15.49 33.60
N ASN A 240 19.11 15.58 34.72
CA ASN A 240 18.05 14.64 35.08
C ASN A 240 16.86 14.67 34.09
N GLN A 241 16.48 15.85 33.58
CA GLN A 241 15.42 16.01 32.58
C GLN A 241 15.78 15.42 31.21
N LEU A 242 17.06 15.46 30.82
CA LEU A 242 17.55 14.89 29.57
C LEU A 242 17.76 13.37 29.69
N GLN A 243 18.33 12.89 30.81
CA GLN A 243 18.47 11.46 31.10
C GLN A 243 17.10 10.76 31.10
N LYS A 244 16.07 11.34 31.75
CA LYS A 244 14.69 10.82 31.74
C LYS A 244 14.02 10.76 30.36
N ARG A 245 14.62 11.37 29.33
CA ARG A 245 14.15 11.33 27.93
C ARG A 245 15.01 10.44 27.03
N ASN A 246 15.99 9.75 27.61
CA ASN A 246 17.04 9.01 26.90
C ASN A 246 17.86 9.91 25.94
N LEU A 247 18.03 11.19 26.29
CA LEU A 247 18.78 12.19 25.53
C LEU A 247 20.21 12.41 26.08
N LEU A 248 20.66 11.61 27.06
CA LEU A 248 22.02 11.64 27.59
C LEU A 248 22.49 10.23 28.03
N PRO A 249 23.59 9.70 27.46
CA PRO A 249 24.30 10.21 26.29
C PRO A 249 23.42 10.10 25.04
N LEU A 250 23.25 11.20 24.31
CA LEU A 250 22.65 11.17 22.97
C LEU A 250 23.67 10.50 22.04
N ARG A 251 23.25 9.47 21.29
CA ARG A 251 24.08 8.78 20.30
C ARG A 251 23.55 8.98 18.88
N ALA A 252 24.37 8.74 17.87
CA ALA A 252 23.95 8.94 16.49
C ALA A 252 22.89 7.90 16.02
N ASP A 253 22.84 6.72 16.65
CA ASP A 253 21.83 5.67 16.49
C ASP A 253 20.54 5.90 17.30
N ALA A 254 20.44 6.96 18.10
CA ALA A 254 19.26 7.22 18.93
C ALA A 254 18.05 7.70 18.08
N PRO A 255 16.82 7.16 18.30
CA PRO A 255 15.62 7.53 17.50
C PRO A 255 15.23 9.01 17.49
N GLN A 256 15.72 9.80 18.44
CA GLN A 256 15.52 11.25 18.52
C GLN A 256 16.52 12.04 17.65
N THR A 257 17.68 11.47 17.32
CA THR A 257 18.77 12.14 16.59
C THR A 257 18.38 12.66 15.20
N PRO A 258 17.65 11.91 14.34
CA PRO A 258 17.21 12.43 13.04
C PRO A 258 16.39 13.71 13.15
N ARG A 259 15.45 13.73 14.10
CA ARG A 259 14.58 14.89 14.38
C ARG A 259 15.36 16.05 14.99
N LEU A 260 16.34 15.77 15.84
CA LEU A 260 17.25 16.78 16.37
C LEU A 260 18.09 17.44 15.26
N TRP A 261 18.60 16.69 14.28
CA TRP A 261 19.29 17.28 13.13
C TRP A 261 18.35 18.13 12.25
N ARG A 262 17.13 17.66 12.01
CA ARG A 262 16.12 18.39 11.25
C ARG A 262 15.71 19.71 11.94
N LEU A 263 15.43 19.66 13.23
CA LEU A 263 15.20 20.86 14.05
C LEU A 263 16.41 21.80 14.06
N LEU A 264 17.63 21.26 14.15
CA LEU A 264 18.87 22.06 14.12
C LEU A 264 19.04 22.81 12.80
N GLY A 265 18.77 22.17 11.65
CA GLY A 265 18.83 22.82 10.34
C GLY A 265 17.94 24.05 10.26
N TYR A 266 16.69 23.94 10.71
CA TYR A 266 15.78 25.09 10.77
C TYR A 266 16.24 26.15 11.78
N LEU A 267 16.83 25.75 12.91
CA LEU A 267 17.43 26.68 13.88
C LEU A 267 18.61 27.47 13.32
N PHE A 268 19.28 27.04 12.25
CA PHE A 268 20.26 27.86 11.53
C PHE A 268 19.59 28.92 10.62
N GLY A 269 18.39 28.64 10.08
CA GLY A 269 17.55 29.57 9.30
C GLY A 269 16.54 30.36 10.14
N ASP A 270 15.23 30.19 9.90
CA ASP A 270 14.11 30.93 10.53
C ASP A 270 13.80 30.51 12.00
N GLY A 271 14.81 30.07 12.74
CA GLY A 271 14.75 29.83 14.18
C GLY A 271 15.68 30.75 15.00
N SER A 272 15.42 30.84 16.30
CA SER A 272 16.33 31.51 17.25
C SER A 272 16.36 30.83 18.61
N LEU A 273 17.51 30.89 19.29
CA LEU A 273 17.74 30.32 20.61
C LEU A 273 18.35 31.40 21.50
N HIS A 274 17.74 31.69 22.65
CA HIS A 274 18.29 32.62 23.64
C HIS A 274 17.93 32.20 25.06
N PHE A 275 18.48 32.91 26.03
CA PHE A 275 18.08 32.79 27.43
C PHE A 275 17.52 34.13 27.90
N GLU A 276 16.41 34.09 28.62
CA GLU A 276 15.90 35.27 29.31
C GLU A 276 16.93 35.73 30.36
N GLY A 277 16.96 37.04 30.65
CA GLY A 277 18.08 37.71 31.34
C GLY A 277 18.40 37.18 32.75
N GLY A 278 19.63 37.43 33.21
CA GLY A 278 20.13 36.92 34.49
C GLY A 278 20.11 35.39 34.54
N SER A 279 19.57 34.79 35.59
CA SER A 279 19.37 33.34 35.71
C SER A 279 18.18 32.79 34.90
N GLY A 280 17.60 33.58 33.98
CA GLY A 280 16.39 33.24 33.23
C GLY A 280 16.48 32.01 32.32
N LYS A 281 15.29 31.53 31.91
CA LYS A 281 15.08 30.26 31.21
C LYS A 281 15.58 30.31 29.77
N GLY A 282 16.01 29.16 29.26
CA GLY A 282 16.26 28.98 27.82
C GLY A 282 14.95 28.94 27.03
N VAL A 283 14.90 29.68 25.92
CA VAL A 283 13.76 29.78 25.02
C VAL A 283 14.23 29.58 23.58
N VAL A 284 13.55 28.68 22.87
CA VAL A 284 13.77 28.41 21.45
C VAL A 284 12.53 28.82 20.67
N TRP A 285 12.68 29.64 19.63
CA TRP A 285 11.59 30.10 18.76
C TRP A 285 11.77 29.58 17.34
N PHE A 286 10.65 29.33 16.67
CA PHE A 286 10.56 28.99 15.24
C PHE A 286 9.52 29.91 14.59
N TYR A 287 9.86 30.48 13.42
CA TYR A 287 9.03 31.41 12.66
C TYR A 287 8.73 30.81 11.28
N GLY A 288 7.51 30.99 10.75
CA GLY A 288 7.13 30.39 9.47
C GLY A 288 5.66 30.60 9.10
N ASP A 289 5.20 29.87 8.09
CA ASP A 289 3.77 29.73 7.78
C ASP A 289 3.15 28.65 8.70
N ALA A 290 1.89 28.84 9.11
CA ALA A 290 1.32 28.11 10.24
C ALA A 290 1.20 26.58 10.07
N GLU A 291 1.06 26.08 8.85
CA GLU A 291 1.04 24.63 8.58
C GLU A 291 2.43 24.00 8.71
N ASP A 292 3.44 24.64 8.13
CA ASP A 292 4.84 24.17 8.20
C ASP A 292 5.33 24.13 9.64
N LEU A 293 4.93 25.11 10.47
CA LEU A 293 5.21 25.13 11.90
C LEU A 293 4.63 23.93 12.65
N GLU A 294 3.50 23.35 12.23
CA GLU A 294 2.91 22.20 12.93
C GLU A 294 3.77 20.93 12.77
N ALA A 295 4.44 20.76 11.62
CA ALA A 295 5.41 19.70 11.43
C ALA A 295 6.63 19.85 12.36
N ILE A 296 7.12 21.08 12.57
CA ILE A 296 8.18 21.37 13.55
C ILE A 296 7.70 21.09 14.98
N ARG A 297 6.46 21.46 15.32
CA ARG A 297 5.85 21.18 16.64
C ARG A 297 5.74 19.67 16.90
N SER A 298 5.38 18.90 15.87
CA SER A 298 5.33 17.43 15.92
C SER A 298 6.71 16.82 16.22
N ASP A 299 7.77 17.27 15.55
CA ASP A 299 9.14 16.78 15.82
C ASP A 299 9.64 17.18 17.22
N VAL A 300 9.35 18.40 17.70
CA VAL A 300 9.65 18.81 19.08
C VAL A 300 8.95 17.90 20.11
N ALA A 301 7.69 17.54 19.84
CA ALA A 301 6.92 16.62 20.67
C ALA A 301 7.51 15.19 20.64
N ALA A 302 7.90 14.70 19.46
CA ALA A 302 8.52 13.38 19.28
C ALA A 302 9.92 13.26 19.93
N VAL A 303 10.66 14.36 20.07
CA VAL A 303 11.91 14.43 20.86
C VAL A 303 11.63 14.50 22.38
N GLY A 304 10.37 14.69 22.80
CA GLY A 304 9.93 14.64 24.19
C GLY A 304 9.81 16.00 24.89
N PHE A 305 9.71 17.09 24.14
CA PHE A 305 9.50 18.45 24.67
C PHE A 305 8.14 19.03 24.26
N THR A 306 7.61 19.96 25.04
CA THR A 306 6.29 20.55 24.79
C THR A 306 6.44 21.86 24.01
N PRO A 307 6.01 21.95 22.74
CA PRO A 307 5.91 23.22 22.03
C PRO A 307 4.71 24.04 22.55
N SER A 308 4.80 25.37 22.52
CA SER A 308 3.64 26.23 22.68
C SER A 308 2.62 26.02 21.55
N ALA A 309 1.42 26.58 21.69
CA ALA A 309 0.56 26.85 20.53
C ALA A 309 1.26 27.81 19.55
N ILE A 310 0.79 27.85 18.30
CA ILE A 310 1.22 28.82 17.30
C ILE A 310 0.59 30.18 17.63
N TYR A 311 1.43 31.18 17.83
CA TYR A 311 1.06 32.59 17.94
C TYR A 311 0.96 33.21 16.55
N ARG A 312 -0.01 34.11 16.36
CA ARG A 312 -0.14 34.98 15.19
C ARG A 312 -0.01 36.43 15.64
N ARG A 313 0.76 37.26 14.92
CA ARG A 313 0.84 38.69 15.16
C ARG A 313 0.87 39.47 13.85
N GLN A 314 0.05 40.51 13.74
CA GLN A 314 0.16 41.48 12.65
C GLN A 314 1.36 42.39 12.94
N ARG A 315 2.23 42.57 11.94
CA ARG A 315 3.42 43.41 12.07
C ARG A 315 3.60 44.31 10.85
N ARG A 316 3.77 45.62 11.11
CA ARG A 316 4.23 46.58 10.13
C ARG A 316 5.75 46.55 10.03
N HIS A 317 6.24 46.32 8.83
CA HIS A 317 7.65 46.34 8.47
C HIS A 317 7.95 47.63 7.70
N ARG A 318 9.09 48.25 8.01
CA ARG A 318 9.66 49.37 7.25
C ARG A 318 11.09 48.99 6.89
N ILE A 319 11.38 48.85 5.60
CA ILE A 319 12.70 48.46 5.08
C ILE A 319 13.21 49.59 4.18
N GLN A 320 14.38 50.14 4.52
CA GLN A 320 15.06 51.14 3.72
C GLN A 320 16.14 50.46 2.88
N THR A 321 15.96 50.46 1.57
CA THR A 321 16.87 49.82 0.60
C THR A 321 17.60 50.86 -0.24
N THR A 322 18.61 50.43 -1.01
CA THR A 322 19.26 51.27 -2.03
C THR A 322 18.34 51.72 -3.17
N TYR A 323 17.11 51.19 -3.27
CA TYR A 323 16.14 51.49 -4.32
C TYR A 323 14.92 52.28 -3.80
N GLY A 324 14.84 52.52 -2.49
CA GLY A 324 13.70 53.21 -1.85
C GLY A 324 13.34 52.63 -0.49
N GLN A 325 12.41 53.30 0.19
CA GLN A 325 11.78 52.83 1.42
C GLN A 325 10.51 52.07 1.09
N TYR A 326 10.37 50.86 1.63
CA TYR A 326 9.17 50.03 1.52
C TYR A 326 8.52 49.89 2.90
N GLU A 327 7.22 50.12 2.97
CA GLU A 327 6.39 49.76 4.14
C GLU A 327 5.35 48.74 3.72
N PHE A 328 5.17 47.70 4.54
CA PHE A 328 4.17 46.65 4.34
C PHE A 328 3.74 46.06 5.68
N GLU A 329 2.54 45.51 5.74
CA GLU A 329 2.02 44.79 6.90
C GLU A 329 1.88 43.31 6.54
N ARG A 330 2.30 42.42 7.44
CA ARG A 330 2.23 40.96 7.26
C ARG A 330 1.82 40.30 8.58
N GLU A 331 1.04 39.22 8.49
CA GLU A 331 0.90 38.29 9.61
C GLU A 331 2.17 37.45 9.75
N GLU A 332 2.81 37.55 10.91
CA GLU A 332 3.94 36.72 11.32
C GLU A 332 3.41 35.62 12.24
N THR A 333 3.69 34.34 11.92
CA THR A 333 3.31 33.21 12.77
C THR A 333 4.54 32.51 13.34
N SER A 334 4.45 32.06 14.59
CA SER A 334 5.58 31.48 15.32
C SER A 334 5.14 30.61 16.48
N PHE A 335 6.01 29.72 16.95
CA PHE A 335 5.83 29.06 18.26
C PHE A 335 7.17 29.02 19.00
N LYS A 336 7.13 28.64 20.28
CA LYS A 336 8.34 28.49 21.11
C LYS A 336 8.35 27.23 21.98
N VAL A 337 9.54 26.83 22.36
CA VAL A 337 9.81 25.84 23.41
C VAL A 337 10.46 26.56 24.58
N VAL A 338 9.82 26.53 25.75
CA VAL A 338 10.32 27.19 26.97
C VAL A 338 10.88 26.12 27.91
N GLY A 339 12.21 26.04 28.01
CA GLY A 339 12.87 25.05 28.85
C GLY A 339 14.37 24.98 28.61
N SER A 340 15.16 25.28 29.64
CA SER A 340 16.62 25.29 29.54
C SER A 340 17.21 23.94 29.13
N ALA A 341 16.56 22.81 29.43
CA ALA A 341 17.02 21.49 28.99
C ALA A 341 17.03 21.34 27.46
N PHE A 342 16.01 21.83 26.74
CA PHE A 342 15.99 21.81 25.27
C PHE A 342 16.98 22.81 24.69
N ALA A 343 17.00 24.05 25.20
CA ALA A 343 17.91 25.08 24.73
C ALA A 343 19.40 24.69 24.90
N VAL A 344 19.76 24.09 26.04
CA VAL A 344 21.14 23.64 26.30
C VAL A 344 21.48 22.39 25.48
N LEU A 345 20.53 21.48 25.21
CA LEU A 345 20.75 20.37 24.28
C LEU A 345 21.01 20.85 22.85
N MET A 346 20.19 21.77 22.32
CA MET A 346 20.38 22.30 20.98
C MET A 346 21.70 23.09 20.88
N ALA A 347 22.06 23.87 21.89
CA ALA A 347 23.37 24.54 21.94
C ALA A 347 24.54 23.55 22.02
N ALA A 348 24.42 22.43 22.74
CA ALA A 348 25.43 21.36 22.79
C ALA A 348 25.56 20.57 21.48
N LEU A 349 24.50 20.55 20.65
CA LEU A 349 24.53 20.09 19.26
C LEU A 349 25.12 21.12 18.28
N GLY A 350 25.37 22.35 18.71
CA GLY A 350 25.97 23.43 17.90
C GLY A 350 25.00 24.51 17.43
N ALA A 351 23.79 24.63 17.99
CA ALA A 351 22.87 25.72 17.65
C ALA A 351 23.45 27.09 18.11
N PRO A 352 23.48 28.12 17.24
CA PRO A 352 23.97 29.45 17.62
C PRO A 352 23.05 30.11 18.66
N VAL A 353 23.65 30.73 19.68
CA VAL A 353 22.93 31.34 20.81
C VAL A 353 22.88 32.85 20.62
N GLY A 354 21.68 33.42 20.52
CA GLY A 354 21.47 34.85 20.30
C GLY A 354 21.64 35.28 18.83
N ALA A 355 22.30 36.42 18.61
CA ALA A 355 22.34 37.08 17.30
C ALA A 355 23.36 36.45 16.33
N LYS A 356 22.89 35.55 15.46
CA LYS A 356 23.67 34.83 14.42
C LYS A 356 24.61 35.71 13.58
N ALA A 357 24.17 36.93 13.24
CA ALA A 357 24.94 37.84 12.40
C ALA A 357 26.15 38.48 13.13
N GLY A 358 26.21 38.39 14.46
CA GLY A 358 27.21 39.01 15.32
C GLY A 358 27.96 38.03 16.23
N GLN A 359 28.12 36.78 15.78
CA GLN A 359 28.90 35.74 16.45
C GLN A 359 29.56 34.82 15.42
N ASP A 360 30.57 34.07 15.83
CA ASP A 360 31.13 32.96 15.05
C ASP A 360 30.32 31.68 15.26
N TYR A 361 30.17 30.90 14.19
CA TYR A 361 29.69 29.52 14.19
C TYR A 361 30.15 28.80 12.92
N SER A 362 30.05 27.47 12.93
CA SER A 362 30.35 26.54 11.83
C SER A 362 29.19 25.53 11.69
N VAL A 363 29.26 24.64 10.70
CA VAL A 363 28.50 23.39 10.73
C VAL A 363 29.04 22.54 11.89
N PRO A 364 28.20 21.80 12.65
CA PRO A 364 28.69 20.92 13.69
C PRO A 364 29.59 19.81 13.12
N GLU A 365 30.82 19.67 13.62
CA GLU A 365 31.76 18.60 13.20
C GLU A 365 31.16 17.19 13.31
N LYS A 366 30.30 17.00 14.32
CA LYS A 366 29.56 15.76 14.59
C LYS A 366 28.52 15.42 13.51
N LEU A 367 28.13 16.39 12.68
CA LEU A 367 27.22 16.24 11.53
C LEU A 367 27.99 16.02 10.21
N LEU A 368 29.14 16.67 10.02
CA LEU A 368 29.96 16.53 8.79
C LEU A 368 30.41 15.07 8.54
N VAL A 369 30.58 14.29 9.61
CA VAL A 369 30.90 12.85 9.56
C VAL A 369 29.71 11.95 9.93
N ALA A 370 28.48 12.48 9.89
CA ALA A 370 27.26 11.70 10.06
C ALA A 370 26.84 11.05 8.72
N PRO A 371 26.03 9.96 8.75
CA PRO A 371 25.38 9.39 7.58
C PRO A 371 24.76 10.44 6.65
N ARG A 372 24.83 10.23 5.32
CA ARG A 372 24.31 11.19 4.33
C ARG A 372 22.87 11.58 4.58
N TRP A 373 22.00 10.66 4.96
CA TRP A 373 20.60 10.98 5.27
C TRP A 373 20.41 11.85 6.54
N HIS A 374 21.34 11.81 7.51
CA HIS A 374 21.38 12.78 8.62
C HIS A 374 21.83 14.18 8.14
N GLN A 375 22.84 14.25 7.27
CA GLN A 375 23.26 15.50 6.64
C GLN A 375 22.10 16.12 5.83
N ARG A 376 21.39 15.28 5.08
CA ARG A 376 20.19 15.63 4.31
C ARG A 376 19.09 16.23 5.17
N LEU A 377 18.79 15.67 6.34
CA LEU A 377 17.77 16.21 7.27
C LEU A 377 18.09 17.63 7.77
N PHE A 378 19.36 17.92 8.07
CA PHE A 378 19.80 19.28 8.41
C PHE A 378 19.69 20.23 7.20
N LEU A 379 20.21 19.82 6.04
CA LEU A 379 20.21 20.64 4.82
C LEU A 379 18.78 20.95 4.34
N ALA A 380 17.90 19.95 4.28
CA ALA A 380 16.53 20.11 3.80
C ALA A 380 15.72 21.08 4.66
N ALA A 381 15.88 21.05 5.99
CA ALA A 381 15.22 21.99 6.89
C ALA A 381 15.84 23.40 6.83
N TYR A 382 17.17 23.50 6.69
CA TYR A 382 17.84 24.79 6.49
C TYR A 382 17.44 25.44 5.14
N PHE A 383 17.28 24.63 4.09
CA PHE A 383 16.80 25.06 2.77
C PHE A 383 15.30 25.40 2.76
N GLY A 384 14.49 24.76 3.61
CA GLY A 384 13.10 25.11 3.86
C GLY A 384 12.93 26.55 4.39
N ALA A 385 13.91 27.04 5.16
CA ALA A 385 14.01 28.43 5.59
C ALA A 385 14.69 29.35 4.54
N GLU A 386 15.94 29.09 4.17
CA GLU A 386 16.83 30.10 3.54
C GLU A 386 17.08 29.94 2.03
N LEU A 387 16.81 28.77 1.43
CA LEU A 387 17.12 28.54 0.00
C LEU A 387 16.01 29.04 -0.94
N THR A 388 16.37 29.76 -2.00
CA THR A 388 15.42 30.23 -3.03
C THR A 388 14.53 29.11 -3.58
N MET A 389 13.21 29.36 -3.59
CA MET A 389 12.19 28.47 -4.16
C MET A 389 12.44 28.15 -5.65
N PRO A 390 12.22 26.91 -6.11
CA PRO A 390 12.30 26.54 -7.52
C PRO A 390 11.31 27.31 -8.38
N ARG A 391 11.78 27.95 -9.45
CA ARG A 391 10.96 28.65 -10.46
C ARG A 391 11.73 28.79 -11.78
N ALA A 392 11.09 28.59 -12.92
CA ALA A 392 11.67 28.96 -14.22
C ALA A 392 11.76 30.49 -14.38
N PHE A 393 12.60 30.97 -15.31
CA PHE A 393 12.75 32.43 -15.56
C PHE A 393 11.44 33.12 -15.99
N ASP A 394 10.64 32.45 -16.80
CA ASP A 394 9.33 32.89 -17.31
C ASP A 394 8.49 31.66 -17.69
N GLU A 395 7.22 31.85 -18.06
CA GLU A 395 6.26 30.77 -18.32
C GLU A 395 6.61 29.90 -19.55
N GLN A 396 7.36 30.45 -20.51
CA GLN A 396 7.80 29.75 -21.72
C GLN A 396 9.25 29.23 -21.59
N ASN A 397 9.91 29.45 -20.45
CA ASN A 397 11.31 29.09 -20.28
C ASN A 397 11.52 27.63 -19.90
N TYR A 398 12.53 27.03 -20.53
CA TYR A 398 12.97 25.66 -20.26
C TYR A 398 14.02 25.57 -19.16
N ASN A 399 14.42 26.69 -18.53
CA ASN A 399 15.56 26.77 -17.61
C ASN A 399 15.21 27.45 -16.29
N PHE A 400 15.90 27.00 -15.24
CA PHE A 400 15.87 27.59 -13.92
C PHE A 400 17.07 28.55 -13.74
N PRO A 401 16.91 29.64 -12.97
CA PRO A 401 18.04 30.41 -12.47
C PRO A 401 18.86 29.54 -11.49
N MET A 402 20.10 29.95 -11.24
CA MET A 402 20.90 29.35 -10.18
C MET A 402 20.22 29.55 -8.82
N PRO A 403 19.93 28.49 -8.05
CA PRO A 403 19.47 28.65 -6.67
C PRO A 403 20.52 29.39 -5.83
N VAL A 404 20.07 30.16 -4.85
CA VAL A 404 20.94 30.98 -4.01
C VAL A 404 20.58 30.80 -2.54
N LEU A 405 21.57 30.38 -1.74
CA LEU A 405 21.53 30.44 -0.30
C LEU A 405 22.23 31.72 0.15
N SER A 406 21.59 32.51 1.02
CA SER A 406 22.11 33.80 1.49
C SER A 406 22.39 33.75 2.99
N LEU A 407 23.43 34.45 3.44
CA LEU A 407 23.70 34.67 4.86
C LEU A 407 24.16 36.11 5.09
N ASN A 408 23.75 36.73 6.19
CA ASN A 408 24.21 38.06 6.59
C ASN A 408 25.09 37.97 7.84
N LYS A 409 26.28 38.58 7.79
CA LYS A 409 27.19 38.75 8.93
C LYS A 409 27.58 40.22 9.08
N ARG A 410 27.85 40.65 10.31
CA ARG A 410 28.55 41.90 10.62
C ARG A 410 30.03 41.79 10.22
N ALA A 411 30.68 42.91 9.91
CA ALA A 411 32.04 42.96 9.34
C ALA A 411 33.09 42.05 10.00
N GLY A 412 33.11 41.93 11.34
CA GLY A 412 34.06 41.05 12.05
C GLY A 412 33.83 39.55 11.86
N PHE A 413 32.61 39.11 11.57
CA PHE A 413 32.19 37.69 11.54
C PHE A 413 32.04 37.13 10.12
N VAL A 414 32.53 37.86 9.11
CA VAL A 414 32.44 37.49 7.70
C VAL A 414 33.23 36.22 7.41
N ALA A 415 34.35 36.00 8.10
CA ALA A 415 35.17 34.78 7.96
C ALA A 415 34.40 33.51 8.40
N SER A 416 33.76 33.53 9.58
CA SER A 416 32.87 32.43 10.03
C SER A 416 31.73 32.19 9.03
N GLY A 417 31.06 33.26 8.55
CA GLY A 417 29.93 33.09 7.63
C GLY A 417 30.35 32.50 6.29
N ARG A 418 31.58 32.80 5.85
CA ARG A 418 32.21 32.21 4.66
C ARG A 418 32.50 30.73 4.89
N HIS A 419 33.22 30.41 5.96
CA HIS A 419 33.59 29.04 6.32
C HIS A 419 32.36 28.13 6.50
N PHE A 420 31.30 28.62 7.16
CA PHE A 420 30.02 27.90 7.27
C PHE A 420 29.42 27.57 5.90
N LEU A 421 29.36 28.53 4.96
CA LEU A 421 28.84 28.28 3.62
C LEU A 421 29.76 27.37 2.77
N GLU A 422 31.06 27.35 3.06
CA GLU A 422 32.03 26.44 2.44
C GLU A 422 31.87 25.00 2.97
N GLN A 423 31.57 24.81 4.26
CA GLN A 423 31.17 23.51 4.82
C GLN A 423 29.81 23.02 4.28
N ILE A 424 28.84 23.91 4.07
CA ILE A 424 27.59 23.56 3.38
C ILE A 424 27.87 23.12 1.94
N ALA A 425 28.82 23.74 1.23
CA ALA A 425 29.25 23.33 -0.10
C ALA A 425 29.95 21.96 -0.11
N GLU A 426 30.75 21.64 0.91
CA GLU A 426 31.38 20.33 1.12
C GLU A 426 30.33 19.23 1.34
N MET A 427 29.33 19.45 2.19
CA MET A 427 28.21 18.50 2.38
C MET A 427 27.44 18.29 1.07
N LEU A 428 27.26 19.35 0.26
CA LEU A 428 26.53 19.31 -1.01
C LEU A 428 27.25 18.51 -2.11
N ASP A 429 28.58 18.53 -2.15
CA ASP A 429 29.38 17.69 -3.04
C ASP A 429 29.13 16.19 -2.76
N GLY A 430 28.90 15.84 -1.49
CA GLY A 430 28.48 14.50 -1.06
C GLY A 430 27.15 14.01 -1.64
N PHE A 431 26.32 14.89 -2.19
CA PHE A 431 25.09 14.57 -2.94
C PHE A 431 25.23 14.83 -4.46
N GLY A 432 26.43 15.17 -4.96
CA GLY A 432 26.63 15.57 -6.34
C GLY A 432 25.92 16.89 -6.70
N VAL A 433 25.85 17.84 -5.76
CA VAL A 433 25.26 19.17 -5.98
C VAL A 433 26.38 20.20 -6.13
N GLU A 434 26.66 20.58 -7.38
CA GLU A 434 27.65 21.58 -7.73
C GLU A 434 27.31 22.97 -7.17
N THR A 435 28.31 23.69 -6.66
CA THR A 435 28.18 25.08 -6.21
C THR A 435 29.28 25.98 -6.82
N ARG A 436 29.16 27.30 -6.60
CA ARG A 436 30.19 28.29 -6.91
C ARG A 436 30.80 28.89 -5.63
N PRO A 437 32.08 29.30 -5.65
CA PRO A 437 32.74 29.94 -4.51
C PRO A 437 31.91 31.08 -3.90
N VAL A 438 31.91 31.15 -2.56
CA VAL A 438 31.03 32.04 -1.79
C VAL A 438 31.28 33.52 -2.14
N SER A 439 30.31 34.13 -2.82
CA SER A 439 30.35 35.54 -3.19
C SER A 439 29.98 36.45 -2.01
N GLN A 440 30.51 37.67 -1.99
CA GLN A 440 30.35 38.62 -0.89
C GLN A 440 29.98 40.01 -1.41
N ARG A 441 29.02 40.67 -0.78
CA ARG A 441 28.63 42.07 -1.03
C ARG A 441 28.55 42.83 0.29
N ALA A 442 28.97 44.09 0.30
CA ALA A 442 28.65 45.02 1.39
C ALA A 442 27.21 45.54 1.19
N GLU A 443 26.38 45.47 2.22
CA GLU A 443 25.01 45.97 2.22
C GLU A 443 24.91 47.20 3.15
N GLN A 444 23.73 47.47 3.71
CA GLN A 444 23.43 48.61 4.56
C GLN A 444 24.28 48.70 5.85
N LEU A 445 24.37 49.92 6.38
CA LEU A 445 24.70 50.17 7.79
C LEU A 445 23.52 49.71 8.66
N ASN A 446 23.81 49.11 9.81
CA ASN A 446 22.81 48.78 10.82
C ASN A 446 22.56 49.99 11.76
N SER A 447 21.59 49.87 12.67
CA SER A 447 21.25 50.91 13.66
C SER A 447 22.32 51.15 14.74
N ASP A 448 23.44 50.44 14.68
CA ASP A 448 24.62 50.59 15.55
C ASP A 448 25.90 50.88 14.73
N ASP A 449 25.75 51.49 13.56
CA ASP A 449 26.80 51.89 12.59
C ASP A 449 27.74 50.77 12.10
N VAL A 450 27.57 49.53 12.56
CA VAL A 450 28.27 48.36 12.03
C VAL A 450 27.69 48.01 10.66
N ARG A 451 28.54 47.90 9.63
CA ARG A 451 28.13 47.50 8.29
C ARG A 451 27.81 46.01 8.21
N SER A 452 26.70 45.68 7.55
CA SER A 452 26.33 44.30 7.21
C SER A 452 26.96 43.86 5.89
N HIS A 453 27.38 42.60 5.82
CA HIS A 453 27.87 41.95 4.62
C HIS A 453 26.99 40.74 4.31
N ARG A 454 26.51 40.67 3.07
CA ARG A 454 25.76 39.54 2.53
C ARG A 454 26.72 38.59 1.82
N LEU A 455 26.74 37.36 2.29
CA LEU A 455 27.38 36.22 1.65
C LEU A 455 26.32 35.45 0.85
N ARG A 456 26.72 34.87 -0.28
CA ARG A 456 25.84 34.03 -1.11
C ARG A 456 26.60 32.84 -1.68
N LEU A 457 26.13 31.64 -1.35
CA LEU A 457 26.47 30.40 -2.03
C LEU A 457 25.48 30.25 -3.21
N MET A 458 26.01 30.01 -4.41
CA MET A 458 25.20 29.85 -5.62
C MET A 458 25.33 28.42 -6.15
N PHE A 459 24.19 27.78 -6.39
CA PHE A 459 24.09 26.40 -6.83
C PHE A 459 24.11 26.34 -8.36
N SER A 460 24.67 25.28 -8.93
CA SER A 460 24.73 25.11 -10.38
C SER A 460 23.33 24.96 -10.98
N SER A 461 23.07 25.62 -12.10
CA SER A 461 21.82 25.48 -12.86
C SER A 461 21.85 24.31 -13.87
N ARG A 462 22.85 23.42 -13.75
CA ARG A 462 22.89 22.15 -14.48
C ARG A 462 21.74 21.24 -14.01
N PRO A 463 20.97 20.61 -14.92
CA PRO A 463 19.84 19.75 -14.56
C PRO A 463 20.22 18.66 -13.54
N GLU A 464 21.41 18.07 -13.69
CA GLU A 464 21.93 16.98 -12.85
C GLU A 464 22.03 17.45 -11.38
N SER A 465 22.69 18.59 -11.17
CA SER A 465 22.88 19.21 -9.86
C SER A 465 21.57 19.70 -9.24
N LEU A 466 20.56 20.01 -10.04
CA LEU A 466 19.25 20.47 -9.57
C LEU A 466 18.31 19.29 -9.23
N VAL A 467 18.37 18.19 -9.99
CA VAL A 467 17.70 16.93 -9.67
C VAL A 467 18.23 16.36 -8.36
N ASN A 468 19.54 16.35 -8.14
CA ASN A 468 20.13 15.93 -6.86
C ASN A 468 19.68 16.85 -5.70
N LEU A 469 19.73 18.17 -5.90
CA LEU A 469 19.35 19.16 -4.89
C LEU A 469 17.88 19.04 -4.45
N TRP A 470 16.95 18.82 -5.37
CA TRP A 470 15.52 18.81 -5.06
C TRP A 470 14.92 17.41 -4.90
N GLY A 471 15.50 16.38 -5.51
CA GLY A 471 15.06 15.00 -5.46
C GLY A 471 15.68 14.18 -4.33
N SER A 472 16.94 14.45 -3.96
CA SER A 472 17.63 13.74 -2.86
C SER A 472 17.69 14.55 -1.56
N ILE A 473 17.93 15.87 -1.63
CA ILE A 473 17.90 16.73 -0.43
C ILE A 473 16.50 17.27 -0.20
N GLY A 474 15.94 18.01 -1.16
CA GLY A 474 14.58 18.56 -1.09
C GLY A 474 14.43 19.70 -0.08
N PHE A 475 13.22 19.84 0.47
CA PHE A 475 12.86 20.87 1.45
C PHE A 475 12.01 20.26 2.55
N ASP A 476 12.47 20.34 3.81
CA ASP A 476 11.68 19.97 4.99
C ASP A 476 11.13 21.26 5.64
N TYR A 477 9.96 21.17 6.26
CA TYR A 477 9.25 22.32 6.87
C TYR A 477 8.98 23.50 5.90
N ASN A 478 8.76 23.21 4.61
CA ASN A 478 8.25 24.18 3.65
C ASN A 478 7.50 23.50 2.50
N ARG A 479 6.23 23.15 2.70
CA ARG A 479 5.34 22.46 1.73
C ARG A 479 5.35 23.12 0.34
N LYS A 480 5.41 24.45 0.29
CA LYS A 480 5.42 25.24 -0.95
C LYS A 480 6.71 25.03 -1.75
N ARG A 481 7.87 25.03 -1.09
CA ARG A 481 9.17 24.72 -1.74
C ARG A 481 9.30 23.25 -2.07
N GLN A 482 8.81 22.35 -1.21
CA GLN A 482 8.77 20.90 -1.40
C GLN A 482 8.06 20.53 -2.72
N ARG A 483 6.79 20.91 -2.88
CA ARG A 483 6.01 20.68 -4.12
C ARG A 483 6.66 21.31 -5.36
N ALA A 484 7.16 22.55 -5.23
CA ALA A 484 7.86 23.22 -6.34
C ALA A 484 9.17 22.50 -6.73
N GLY A 485 9.86 21.88 -5.76
CA GLY A 485 11.03 21.03 -5.97
C GLY A 485 10.67 19.74 -6.70
N MET A 486 9.65 19.03 -6.22
CA MET A 486 9.14 17.79 -6.82
C MET A 486 8.77 17.97 -8.30
N LEU A 487 8.02 19.04 -8.62
CA LEU A 487 7.69 19.39 -10.00
C LEU A 487 8.93 19.76 -10.84
N ALA A 488 9.88 20.47 -10.25
CA ALA A 488 11.12 20.83 -10.94
C ALA A 488 12.02 19.62 -11.21
N VAL A 489 12.09 18.64 -10.29
CA VAL A 489 12.79 17.35 -10.51
C VAL A 489 12.22 16.64 -11.72
N GLU A 490 10.91 16.43 -11.76
CA GLU A 490 10.28 15.69 -12.86
C GLU A 490 10.47 16.37 -14.21
N TYR A 491 10.27 17.69 -14.24
CA TYR A 491 10.51 18.49 -15.44
C TYR A 491 11.96 18.40 -15.94
N LEU A 492 12.94 18.43 -15.01
CA LEU A 492 14.35 18.34 -15.34
C LEU A 492 14.75 16.96 -15.83
N LYS A 493 14.24 15.87 -15.21
CA LYS A 493 14.47 14.50 -15.69
C LYS A 493 13.99 14.31 -17.13
N ARG A 494 12.76 14.72 -17.45
CA ARG A 494 12.20 14.71 -18.81
C ARG A 494 13.07 15.53 -19.78
N LYS A 495 13.47 16.73 -19.38
CA LYS A 495 14.35 17.62 -20.15
C LYS A 495 15.74 17.00 -20.42
N GLN A 496 16.31 16.26 -19.46
CA GLN A 496 17.58 15.55 -19.61
C GLN A 496 17.46 14.45 -20.66
N ARG A 497 16.45 13.57 -20.58
CA ARG A 497 16.21 12.54 -21.61
C ARG A 497 16.08 13.13 -23.01
N VAL A 498 15.27 14.18 -23.18
CA VAL A 498 15.11 14.89 -24.46
C VAL A 498 16.41 15.55 -24.95
N THR A 499 17.30 15.93 -24.04
CA THR A 499 18.62 16.48 -24.36
C THR A 499 19.62 15.38 -24.74
N GLU A 500 19.57 14.23 -24.09
CA GLU A 500 20.48 13.11 -24.33
C GLU A 500 20.15 12.38 -25.63
N GLN A 501 18.87 12.06 -25.90
CA GLN A 501 18.42 11.54 -27.20
C GLN A 501 18.90 12.40 -28.39
N ARG A 502 19.04 13.72 -28.16
CA ARG A 502 19.54 14.66 -29.16
C ARG A 502 21.07 14.66 -29.26
N ARG A 503 21.80 14.34 -28.18
CA ARG A 503 23.26 14.10 -28.23
C ARG A 503 23.55 12.77 -28.94
N GLU A 504 22.78 11.73 -28.63
CA GLU A 504 22.87 10.42 -29.27
C GLU A 504 22.60 10.52 -30.77
N ALA A 505 21.49 11.14 -31.19
CA ALA A 505 21.18 11.34 -32.60
C ALA A 505 22.21 12.24 -33.33
N GLU A 506 22.85 13.17 -32.63
CA GLU A 506 23.99 13.96 -33.15
C GLU A 506 25.23 13.08 -33.36
N ALA A 507 25.60 12.26 -32.37
CA ALA A 507 26.73 11.34 -32.47
C ALA A 507 26.52 10.27 -33.55
N GLN A 508 25.31 9.69 -33.63
CA GLN A 508 24.91 8.75 -34.68
C GLN A 508 24.95 9.41 -36.06
N ALA A 509 24.44 10.63 -36.22
CA ALA A 509 24.48 11.35 -37.49
C ALA A 509 25.92 11.61 -37.96
N VAL A 510 26.81 12.04 -37.07
CA VAL A 510 28.24 12.23 -37.38
C VAL A 510 28.91 10.90 -37.76
N ALA A 511 28.65 9.82 -37.03
CA ALA A 511 29.18 8.49 -37.35
C ALA A 511 28.68 7.97 -38.71
N MET A 512 27.39 8.13 -39.02
CA MET A 512 26.81 7.77 -40.31
C MET A 512 27.40 8.60 -41.47
N GLN A 513 27.64 9.90 -41.25
CA GLN A 513 28.29 10.75 -42.26
C GLN A 513 29.76 10.33 -42.49
N ALA A 514 30.49 10.01 -41.43
CA ALA A 514 31.86 9.49 -41.53
C ALA A 514 31.91 8.12 -42.24
N ALA A 515 30.87 7.30 -42.09
CA ALA A 515 30.66 6.05 -42.84
C ALA A 515 30.15 6.25 -44.28
N GLY A 516 30.04 7.50 -44.77
CA GLY A 516 29.66 7.82 -46.15
C GLY A 516 28.16 7.77 -46.46
N VAL A 517 27.29 7.64 -45.45
CA VAL A 517 25.82 7.63 -45.66
C VAL A 517 25.35 9.00 -46.14
N ALA A 518 24.46 9.03 -47.14
CA ALA A 518 24.00 10.30 -47.71
C ALA A 518 23.17 11.10 -46.68
N PRO A 519 23.37 12.43 -46.54
CA PRO A 519 22.66 13.22 -45.53
C PRO A 519 21.13 13.11 -45.56
N GLN A 520 20.53 12.88 -46.73
CA GLN A 520 19.09 12.64 -46.85
C GLN A 520 18.63 11.34 -46.16
N GLN A 521 19.44 10.28 -46.21
CA GLN A 521 19.19 9.01 -45.52
C GLN A 521 19.39 9.16 -44.00
N ILE A 522 20.43 9.90 -43.57
CA ILE A 522 20.66 10.25 -42.16
C ILE A 522 19.44 11.00 -41.60
N PHE A 523 18.93 12.00 -42.33
CA PHE A 523 17.72 12.73 -41.92
C PHE A 523 16.45 11.87 -41.96
N ALA A 524 16.37 10.84 -42.81
CA ALA A 524 15.22 9.94 -42.84
C ALA A 524 15.21 8.96 -41.66
N GLY A 525 16.38 8.51 -41.19
CA GLY A 525 16.50 7.58 -40.06
C GLY A 525 16.46 8.25 -38.68
N LEU A 526 16.94 9.50 -38.55
CA LEU A 526 17.17 10.14 -37.24
C LEU A 526 16.24 11.33 -36.94
N VAL A 527 15.31 11.69 -37.83
CA VAL A 527 14.31 12.74 -37.52
C VAL A 527 13.10 12.12 -36.82
N GLY A 528 12.78 12.65 -35.64
CA GLY A 528 11.64 12.25 -34.82
C GLY A 528 11.00 13.45 -34.11
N GLU A 529 10.27 13.19 -33.02
CA GLU A 529 9.52 14.22 -32.31
C GLU A 529 10.42 15.34 -31.75
N HIS A 530 11.52 14.95 -31.09
CA HIS A 530 12.44 15.87 -30.43
C HIS A 530 13.67 16.21 -31.28
N VAL A 531 14.09 15.28 -32.15
CA VAL A 531 15.22 15.43 -33.09
C VAL A 531 14.70 15.93 -34.44
N ASN A 532 14.88 17.21 -34.75
CA ASN A 532 14.42 17.78 -36.03
C ASN A 532 15.55 17.91 -37.07
N ARG A 533 15.19 17.90 -38.36
CA ARG A 533 16.13 17.98 -39.50
C ARG A 533 17.10 19.16 -39.41
N ARG A 534 16.63 20.33 -38.96
CA ARG A 534 17.48 21.54 -38.83
C ARG A 534 18.54 21.35 -37.75
N PHE A 535 18.22 20.68 -36.64
CA PHE A 535 19.21 20.35 -35.62
C PHE A 535 20.29 19.40 -36.16
N LEU A 536 19.92 18.31 -36.83
CA LEU A 536 20.88 17.38 -37.45
C LEU A 536 21.76 18.09 -38.49
N GLN A 537 21.17 18.90 -39.37
CA GLN A 537 21.91 19.67 -40.37
C GLN A 537 22.98 20.57 -39.74
N ARG A 538 22.65 21.31 -38.66
CA ARG A 538 23.65 22.14 -37.97
C ARG A 538 24.73 21.31 -37.29
N SER A 539 24.38 20.14 -36.77
CA SER A 539 25.32 19.23 -36.10
C SER A 539 26.38 18.68 -37.09
N LEU A 540 25.95 18.30 -38.29
CA LEU A 540 26.84 17.79 -39.36
C LEU A 540 27.73 18.87 -40.00
N TYR A 541 27.24 20.10 -40.16
CA TYR A 541 27.92 21.13 -40.97
C TYR A 541 28.52 22.31 -40.18
N GLU A 542 28.14 22.55 -38.93
CA GLU A 542 28.58 23.72 -38.15
C GLU A 542 29.48 23.39 -36.95
N GLY A 543 29.78 22.11 -36.67
CA GLY A 543 30.75 21.72 -35.63
C GLY A 543 30.33 22.13 -34.21
N ARG A 544 29.15 21.69 -33.78
CA ARG A 544 28.50 22.10 -32.54
C ARG A 544 29.37 21.90 -31.28
N GLN A 545 29.37 22.89 -30.39
CA GLN A 545 30.02 22.81 -29.08
C GLN A 545 28.96 22.85 -27.96
N GLY A 546 29.14 21.99 -26.95
CA GLY A 546 28.29 21.93 -25.76
C GLY A 546 26.91 21.28 -25.94
N THR A 547 26.21 21.07 -24.81
CA THR A 547 24.96 20.31 -24.69
C THR A 547 23.84 20.78 -25.65
N PRO A 548 23.08 19.85 -26.28
CA PRO A 548 21.91 20.20 -27.08
C PRO A 548 20.87 21.00 -26.28
N ARG A 549 20.25 22.01 -26.91
CA ARG A 549 19.04 22.67 -26.36
C ARG A 549 17.81 21.89 -26.78
N VAL A 550 16.82 21.76 -25.90
CA VAL A 550 15.47 21.24 -26.23
C VAL A 550 14.82 22.02 -27.39
N SER A 551 13.78 21.44 -28.01
CA SER A 551 13.10 22.07 -29.14
C SER A 551 12.06 23.09 -28.67
N SER A 552 11.63 23.99 -29.55
CA SER A 552 10.48 24.89 -29.29
C SER A 552 9.11 24.18 -29.30
N ARG A 553 9.10 22.84 -29.34
CA ARG A 553 7.92 21.99 -29.10
C ARG A 553 7.95 21.32 -27.72
N PHE A 554 9.06 21.44 -26.99
CA PHE A 554 9.13 20.94 -25.61
C PHE A 554 8.25 21.80 -24.71
N GLU A 555 7.66 21.17 -23.70
CA GLU A 555 6.71 21.77 -22.77
C GLU A 555 7.37 22.85 -21.90
N GLY A 556 6.71 24.00 -21.69
CA GLY A 556 7.19 25.02 -20.74
C GLY A 556 6.94 24.59 -19.30
N PHE A 557 7.79 24.99 -18.34
CA PHE A 557 7.66 24.52 -16.94
C PHE A 557 6.28 24.83 -16.32
N ALA A 558 5.71 26.01 -16.60
CA ALA A 558 4.38 26.38 -16.10
C ALA A 558 3.25 25.48 -16.67
N GLN A 559 3.33 25.14 -17.96
CA GLN A 559 2.38 24.24 -18.62
C GLN A 559 2.53 22.81 -18.10
N PHE A 560 3.77 22.34 -17.93
CA PHE A 560 4.07 21.05 -17.32
C PHE A 560 3.44 20.92 -15.94
N CYS A 561 3.59 21.91 -15.06
CA CYS A 561 3.00 21.86 -13.72
C CYS A 561 1.47 21.68 -13.79
N GLN A 562 0.79 22.49 -14.62
CA GLN A 562 -0.65 22.40 -14.81
C GLN A 562 -1.10 21.03 -15.33
N ARG A 563 -0.37 20.42 -16.28
CA ARG A 563 -0.69 19.08 -16.82
C ARG A 563 -0.37 17.95 -15.85
N ALA A 564 0.75 18.05 -15.14
CA ALA A 564 1.27 16.98 -14.29
C ALA A 564 0.49 16.82 -12.99
N THR A 565 -0.23 17.85 -12.52
CA THR A 565 -0.96 17.79 -11.24
C THR A 565 -2.48 17.83 -11.35
N VAL A 566 -3.07 17.64 -12.53
CA VAL A 566 -4.54 17.72 -12.73
C VAL A 566 -5.28 16.80 -11.76
N GLY A 567 -6.09 17.38 -10.87
CA GLY A 567 -6.87 16.68 -9.85
C GLY A 567 -6.07 16.18 -8.63
N ILE A 568 -4.78 16.53 -8.56
CA ILE A 568 -3.84 16.15 -7.48
C ILE A 568 -2.95 17.35 -7.07
N GLU A 569 -3.41 18.58 -7.26
CA GLU A 569 -2.64 19.83 -7.14
C GLU A 569 -2.00 20.03 -5.75
N ASP A 570 -2.65 19.53 -4.69
CA ASP A 570 -2.17 19.60 -3.32
C ASP A 570 -1.40 18.33 -2.85
N SER A 571 -1.25 17.33 -3.72
CA SER A 571 -0.89 15.96 -3.33
C SER A 571 0.57 15.68 -2.97
N GLY A 572 1.51 16.52 -3.41
CA GLY A 572 2.96 16.21 -3.43
C GLY A 572 3.40 15.31 -4.60
N MET A 573 2.44 14.66 -5.27
CA MET A 573 2.64 13.68 -6.33
C MET A 573 2.53 14.32 -7.73
N VAL A 574 3.00 13.59 -8.75
CA VAL A 574 2.82 13.97 -10.16
C VAL A 574 2.27 12.80 -10.98
N TRP A 575 1.51 13.11 -12.02
CA TRP A 575 1.17 12.16 -13.07
C TRP A 575 2.35 12.02 -14.04
N ALA A 576 3.20 11.03 -13.80
CA ALA A 576 4.23 10.60 -14.75
C ALA A 576 3.56 9.84 -15.91
N THR A 577 4.04 10.04 -17.13
CA THR A 577 3.55 9.28 -18.29
C THR A 577 4.37 8.00 -18.44
N VAL A 578 3.72 6.86 -18.66
CA VAL A 578 4.38 5.59 -18.98
C VAL A 578 5.01 5.69 -20.38
N GLU A 579 6.31 5.44 -20.50
CA GLU A 579 7.02 5.37 -21.79
C GLU A 579 7.06 3.94 -22.31
N SER A 580 7.41 2.96 -21.46
CA SER A 580 7.41 1.55 -21.85
C SER A 580 7.10 0.63 -20.68
N ILE A 581 6.49 -0.53 -20.98
CA ILE A 581 6.30 -1.63 -20.05
C ILE A 581 6.67 -2.91 -20.79
N GLN A 582 7.65 -3.64 -20.27
CA GLN A 582 8.23 -4.81 -20.93
C GLN A 582 8.38 -5.98 -19.94
N PRO A 583 8.31 -7.25 -20.39
CA PRO A 583 8.79 -8.38 -19.59
C PRO A 583 10.23 -8.12 -19.15
N THR A 584 10.55 -8.33 -17.88
CA THR A 584 11.90 -8.00 -17.38
C THR A 584 12.92 -9.04 -17.84
N ASP A 585 13.82 -8.63 -18.74
CA ASP A 585 14.89 -9.48 -19.23
C ASP A 585 15.92 -9.84 -18.15
N ALA A 586 16.58 -10.99 -18.33
CA ALA A 586 17.59 -11.50 -17.40
C ALA A 586 18.74 -10.50 -17.14
N ALA A 587 19.12 -9.69 -18.15
CA ALA A 587 20.12 -8.64 -17.99
C ALA A 587 19.67 -7.49 -17.06
N VAL A 588 18.39 -7.12 -17.12
CA VAL A 588 17.80 -6.09 -16.24
C VAL A 588 17.66 -6.63 -14.82
N LEU A 589 17.21 -7.88 -14.66
CA LEU A 589 17.16 -8.56 -13.36
C LEU A 589 18.56 -8.69 -12.74
N GLN A 590 19.58 -9.02 -13.52
CA GLN A 590 20.96 -9.09 -13.06
C GLN A 590 21.50 -7.70 -12.66
N ALA A 591 21.22 -6.65 -13.43
CA ALA A 591 21.61 -5.28 -13.11
C ALA A 591 20.94 -4.76 -11.83
N ARG A 592 19.64 -5.03 -11.64
CA ARG A 592 18.89 -4.74 -10.41
C ARG A 592 19.09 -5.79 -9.31
N SER A 593 20.14 -6.61 -9.37
CA SER A 593 20.56 -7.56 -8.30
C SER A 593 19.43 -8.48 -7.78
N TYR A 594 18.53 -8.91 -8.67
CA TYR A 594 17.36 -9.71 -8.33
C TYR A 594 17.71 -11.08 -7.72
N ASP A 595 17.22 -11.35 -6.51
CA ASP A 595 17.62 -12.49 -5.68
C ASP A 595 16.76 -13.76 -5.88
N GLY A 596 15.78 -13.73 -6.80
CA GLY A 596 14.79 -14.79 -6.99
C GLY A 596 13.48 -14.59 -6.22
N TYR A 597 13.34 -13.52 -5.45
CA TYR A 597 12.17 -13.24 -4.63
C TYR A 597 11.54 -11.88 -4.94
N VAL A 598 10.24 -11.83 -4.68
CA VAL A 598 9.42 -10.62 -4.63
C VAL A 598 8.86 -10.42 -3.23
N TYR A 599 8.58 -9.16 -2.91
CA TYR A 599 8.39 -8.64 -1.58
C TYR A 599 7.17 -7.71 -1.53
N ASP A 600 6.58 -7.53 -0.36
CA ASP A 600 5.50 -6.57 -0.17
C ASP A 600 5.41 -6.09 1.28
N PHE A 601 4.80 -4.93 1.48
CA PHE A 601 4.47 -4.42 2.80
C PHE A 601 2.95 -4.36 3.00
N THR A 602 2.46 -5.24 3.86
CA THR A 602 1.16 -5.02 4.51
C THR A 602 1.32 -3.79 5.40
N VAL A 603 0.80 -2.64 4.97
CA VAL A 603 0.93 -1.36 5.69
C VAL A 603 -0.33 -0.99 6.48
N LYS A 604 -0.16 -0.09 7.46
CA LYS A 604 -1.31 0.41 8.23
C LYS A 604 -2.31 1.20 7.38
N HIS A 605 -1.92 1.86 6.28
CA HIS A 605 -2.71 2.96 5.69
C HIS A 605 -4.16 2.54 5.36
N SER A 606 -5.14 3.44 5.53
CA SER A 606 -6.56 3.12 5.24
C SER A 606 -6.75 2.63 3.81
N ASP A 607 -6.00 3.28 2.92
CA ASP A 607 -5.97 3.10 1.48
C ASP A 607 -4.89 2.06 1.07
N HIS A 608 -4.33 1.37 2.08
CA HIS A 608 -3.39 0.26 2.02
C HIS A 608 -2.18 0.40 1.09
N ASN A 609 -1.58 1.60 1.05
CA ASN A 609 -0.46 1.87 0.17
C ASN A 609 0.76 2.50 0.87
N PHE A 610 1.88 2.48 0.16
CA PHE A 610 3.18 3.07 0.47
C PHE A 610 3.86 3.46 -0.84
N VAL A 611 4.95 4.24 -0.79
CA VAL A 611 5.72 4.67 -1.98
C VAL A 611 6.92 3.74 -2.21
N ALA A 612 6.91 3.02 -3.35
CA ALA A 612 7.95 2.03 -3.71
C ALA A 612 8.41 2.20 -5.17
N ASP A 613 9.70 2.47 -5.40
CA ASP A 613 10.27 3.08 -6.63
C ASP A 613 9.50 4.36 -7.09
N GLY A 614 8.51 4.82 -6.31
CA GLY A 614 7.53 5.86 -6.64
C GLY A 614 6.01 5.54 -6.54
N PHE A 615 5.54 4.29 -6.33
CA PHE A 615 4.17 3.76 -6.73
C PHE A 615 3.32 2.90 -5.66
N VAL A 616 2.10 2.23 -5.88
CA VAL A 616 0.86 2.06 -4.92
C VAL A 616 -0.29 0.86 -5.07
N VAL A 617 -0.99 0.15 -4.06
CA VAL A 617 -1.80 -1.23 -4.13
C VAL A 617 -3.26 -1.63 -3.46
N SER A 618 -4.00 -2.83 -3.69
CA SER A 618 -5.27 -3.50 -2.99
C SER A 618 -6.03 -4.88 -3.50
N ASN A 619 -6.92 -5.71 -2.76
CA ASN A 619 -7.87 -6.93 -3.18
C ASN A 619 -9.02 -7.51 -2.13
N CYS A 620 -9.96 -8.58 -2.33
CA CYS A 620 -11.11 -9.16 -1.40
C CYS A 620 -12.00 -10.58 -1.69
N GLY A 621 -13.24 -10.95 -1.09
CA GLY A 621 -14.14 -12.29 -1.05
C GLY A 621 -15.72 -12.51 -1.55
N VAL A 622 -16.73 -13.44 -1.12
CA VAL A 622 -18.12 -14.00 -1.79
C VAL A 622 -19.66 -14.18 -1.18
N ARG A 623 -20.84 -14.41 -1.95
CA ARG A 623 -22.37 -14.87 -1.74
C ARG A 623 -23.26 -15.35 -3.01
N LEU A 624 -24.52 -15.95 -2.92
CA LEU A 624 -25.62 -16.19 -3.98
C LEU A 624 -27.14 -15.80 -3.63
N LEU A 625 -28.04 -15.56 -4.63
CA LEU A 625 -29.53 -15.36 -4.60
C LEU A 625 -30.30 -16.06 -5.79
N ALA A 626 -31.64 -16.16 -5.79
CA ALA A 626 -32.49 -16.70 -6.91
C ALA A 626 -33.85 -15.97 -7.11
N SER A 627 -34.45 -16.01 -8.32
CA SER A 627 -35.82 -15.52 -8.63
C SER A 627 -36.77 -16.66 -9.06
N GLU A 628 -38.05 -16.33 -9.31
CA GLU A 628 -39.05 -17.23 -9.89
C GLU A 628 -39.27 -16.97 -11.41
N LEU A 629 -38.24 -16.44 -12.09
CA LEU A 629 -38.29 -16.05 -13.51
C LEU A 629 -37.52 -17.03 -14.39
N GLU A 630 -38.04 -17.34 -15.57
CA GLU A 630 -37.29 -18.07 -16.60
C GLU A 630 -36.34 -17.15 -17.40
N GLU A 631 -35.26 -17.72 -17.97
CA GLU A 631 -34.36 -16.99 -18.87
C GLU A 631 -35.13 -16.28 -20.01
N ALA A 632 -36.20 -16.89 -20.53
CA ALA A 632 -37.02 -16.35 -21.61
C ALA A 632 -37.70 -15.01 -21.25
N GLU A 633 -38.06 -14.80 -19.99
CA GLU A 633 -38.72 -13.58 -19.50
C GLU A 633 -37.71 -12.46 -19.21
N VAL A 634 -36.52 -12.81 -18.74
CA VAL A 634 -35.44 -11.85 -18.45
C VAL A 634 -34.67 -11.47 -19.72
N ARG A 635 -34.56 -12.35 -20.72
CA ARG A 635 -33.78 -12.12 -21.96
C ARG A 635 -34.05 -10.77 -22.65
N PRO A 636 -35.30 -10.28 -22.79
CA PRO A 636 -35.59 -8.98 -23.41
C PRO A 636 -35.05 -7.78 -22.62
N TYR A 637 -34.88 -7.93 -21.30
CA TYR A 637 -34.52 -6.85 -20.36
C TYR A 637 -33.11 -7.00 -19.78
N LEU A 638 -32.41 -8.10 -20.07
CA LEU A 638 -31.08 -8.47 -19.57
C LEU A 638 -30.00 -7.37 -19.76
N SER A 639 -30.11 -6.54 -20.80
CA SER A 639 -29.22 -5.39 -20.99
C SER A 639 -29.52 -4.23 -20.03
N ASP A 640 -30.80 -3.92 -19.82
CA ASP A 640 -31.25 -2.89 -18.86
C ASP A 640 -30.90 -3.35 -17.43
N LEU A 641 -31.20 -4.61 -17.11
CA LEU A 641 -30.99 -5.22 -15.80
C LEU A 641 -29.52 -5.21 -15.38
N ALA A 642 -28.61 -5.65 -16.27
CA ALA A 642 -27.17 -5.58 -16.02
C ALA A 642 -26.69 -4.13 -15.79
N THR A 643 -27.33 -3.15 -16.44
CA THR A 643 -27.01 -1.72 -16.30
C THR A 643 -27.53 -1.15 -14.98
N ALA A 644 -28.76 -1.49 -14.57
CA ALA A 644 -29.31 -1.10 -13.27
C ALA A 644 -28.48 -1.69 -12.11
N LEU A 645 -28.07 -2.96 -12.21
CA LEU A 645 -27.17 -3.60 -11.26
C LEU A 645 -25.83 -2.86 -11.17
N TYR A 646 -25.20 -2.54 -12.29
CA TYR A 646 -23.94 -1.78 -12.32
C TYR A 646 -24.06 -0.38 -11.69
N HIS A 647 -25.22 0.27 -11.75
CA HIS A 647 -25.46 1.54 -11.07
C HIS A 647 -25.78 1.41 -9.57
N ARG A 648 -26.48 0.35 -9.15
CA ARG A 648 -26.90 0.14 -7.75
C ARG A 648 -25.90 -0.62 -6.88
N VAL A 649 -24.91 -1.28 -7.49
CA VAL A 649 -23.90 -2.10 -6.80
C VAL A 649 -22.50 -1.47 -6.95
N PRO A 650 -22.05 -0.64 -6.00
CA PRO A 650 -20.77 0.07 -6.14
C PRO A 650 -19.57 -0.87 -6.15
N SER A 651 -18.72 -0.74 -7.16
CA SER A 651 -17.57 -1.59 -7.44
C SER A 651 -16.30 -0.77 -7.73
N GLY A 652 -15.14 -1.41 -7.67
CA GLY A 652 -13.82 -0.78 -7.76
C GLY A 652 -13.16 -0.49 -6.40
N VAL A 653 -11.94 0.03 -6.43
CA VAL A 653 -11.16 0.39 -5.23
C VAL A 653 -11.58 1.77 -4.70
N GLY A 654 -11.57 1.95 -3.38
CA GLY A 654 -11.78 3.26 -2.72
C GLY A 654 -13.22 3.83 -2.76
N LYS A 655 -14.15 3.22 -3.50
CA LYS A 655 -15.56 3.67 -3.52
C LYS A 655 -16.20 3.54 -2.13
N SER A 656 -16.95 4.57 -1.75
CA SER A 656 -17.90 4.49 -0.63
C SER A 656 -19.19 3.78 -1.07
N GLY A 657 -19.85 3.11 -0.12
CA GLY A 657 -21.22 2.64 -0.30
C GLY A 657 -22.25 3.76 -0.21
N PHE A 658 -23.51 3.43 -0.48
CA PHE A 658 -24.65 4.37 -0.42
C PHE A 658 -25.13 4.65 1.01
N LEU A 659 -24.61 3.94 2.01
CA LEU A 659 -24.97 4.09 3.42
C LEU A 659 -23.98 4.99 4.17
N ASN A 660 -24.50 5.89 5.02
CA ASN A 660 -23.70 6.72 5.91
C ASN A 660 -23.79 6.20 7.35
N VAL A 661 -22.97 5.21 7.69
CA VAL A 661 -22.99 4.53 8.99
C VAL A 661 -22.08 5.24 10.00
N SER A 662 -22.59 5.48 11.22
CA SER A 662 -21.81 6.06 12.33
C SER A 662 -20.85 5.02 12.94
N LEU A 663 -19.91 5.44 13.82
CA LEU A 663 -19.05 4.45 14.50
C LEU A 663 -19.80 3.62 15.55
N GLU A 664 -20.81 4.19 16.21
CA GLU A 664 -21.68 3.49 17.18
C GLU A 664 -22.64 2.52 16.46
N GLU A 665 -23.14 2.93 15.30
CA GLU A 665 -23.98 2.10 14.45
C GLU A 665 -23.17 1.00 13.76
N LEU A 666 -21.91 1.28 13.37
CA LEU A 666 -20.99 0.26 12.90
C LEU A 666 -20.72 -0.76 14.01
N ASP A 667 -20.49 -0.35 15.26
CA ASP A 667 -20.33 -1.30 16.36
C ASP A 667 -21.57 -2.18 16.55
N THR A 668 -22.77 -1.67 16.23
CA THR A 668 -23.99 -2.49 16.13
C THR A 668 -23.91 -3.50 14.98
N VAL A 669 -23.51 -3.09 13.78
CA VAL A 669 -23.25 -3.99 12.63
C VAL A 669 -22.20 -5.07 12.96
N LEU A 670 -21.16 -4.72 13.71
CA LEU A 670 -20.13 -5.67 14.13
C LEU A 670 -20.67 -6.73 15.10
N MET A 671 -21.61 -6.37 15.97
CA MET A 671 -22.26 -7.31 16.90
C MET A 671 -23.36 -8.15 16.24
N THR A 672 -24.13 -7.61 15.30
CA THR A 672 -25.36 -8.25 14.79
C THR A 672 -25.36 -8.58 13.30
N GLY A 673 -24.33 -8.19 12.54
CA GLY A 673 -24.17 -8.54 11.14
C GLY A 673 -25.40 -8.26 10.27
N ALA A 674 -25.89 -9.26 9.55
CA ALA A 674 -27.06 -9.13 8.68
C ALA A 674 -28.36 -8.80 9.44
N LEU A 675 -28.46 -9.09 10.76
CA LEU A 675 -29.61 -8.69 11.57
C LEU A 675 -29.73 -7.16 11.70
N TRP A 676 -28.63 -6.40 11.64
CA TRP A 676 -28.69 -4.94 11.51
C TRP A 676 -29.44 -4.54 10.24
N ALA A 677 -29.13 -5.16 9.11
CA ALA A 677 -29.80 -4.87 7.83
C ALA A 677 -31.31 -5.20 7.89
N LEU A 678 -31.73 -6.24 8.61
CA LEU A 678 -33.15 -6.51 8.88
C LEU A 678 -33.81 -5.37 9.65
N THR A 679 -33.19 -4.86 10.73
CA THR A 679 -33.73 -3.69 11.47
C THR A 679 -33.78 -2.39 10.67
N LYS A 680 -33.14 -2.35 9.50
CA LYS A 680 -33.16 -1.23 8.54
C LYS A 680 -34.07 -1.47 7.33
N GLY A 681 -34.77 -2.60 7.24
CA GLY A 681 -35.59 -2.96 6.07
C GLY A 681 -34.78 -3.41 4.84
N MET A 682 -33.47 -3.65 4.99
CA MET A 682 -32.57 -4.12 3.93
C MET A 682 -32.35 -5.65 3.97
N ALA A 683 -33.17 -6.37 4.75
CA ALA A 683 -33.21 -7.83 4.77
C ALA A 683 -34.61 -8.34 5.07
N ARG A 684 -34.83 -9.62 4.79
CA ARG A 684 -35.99 -10.40 5.22
C ARG A 684 -35.57 -11.32 6.36
N GLN A 685 -36.53 -11.78 7.17
CA GLN A 685 -36.25 -12.79 8.21
C GLN A 685 -35.69 -14.08 7.58
N ASP A 686 -36.14 -14.40 6.37
CA ASP A 686 -35.74 -15.54 5.58
C ASP A 686 -34.30 -15.46 5.04
N ASP A 687 -33.84 -14.27 4.64
CA ASP A 687 -32.44 -14.02 4.25
C ASP A 687 -31.46 -14.42 5.38
N LEU A 688 -31.88 -14.26 6.64
CA LEU A 688 -31.08 -14.63 7.79
C LEU A 688 -31.00 -16.15 7.93
N GLY A 689 -32.13 -16.86 7.90
CA GLY A 689 -32.15 -18.34 7.95
C GLY A 689 -31.31 -18.98 6.83
N HIS A 690 -31.33 -18.34 5.66
CA HIS A 690 -30.54 -18.71 4.48
C HIS A 690 -29.12 -18.12 4.45
N THR A 691 -28.58 -17.63 5.57
CA THR A 691 -27.17 -17.18 5.69
C THR A 691 -26.41 -18.05 6.69
N GLU A 692 -25.15 -18.38 6.40
CA GLU A 692 -24.26 -19.05 7.36
C GLU A 692 -24.17 -18.29 8.70
N GLU A 693 -24.28 -18.97 9.85
CA GLU A 693 -24.44 -18.38 11.19
C GLU A 693 -25.63 -17.40 11.33
N ASN A 694 -26.68 -17.59 10.53
CA ASN A 694 -27.79 -16.64 10.36
C ASN A 694 -27.34 -15.22 9.98
N GLY A 695 -26.14 -15.09 9.41
CA GLY A 695 -25.48 -13.80 9.11
C GLY A 695 -25.04 -13.00 10.33
N SER A 696 -25.04 -13.61 11.51
CA SER A 696 -24.73 -12.96 12.79
C SER A 696 -24.13 -13.97 13.79
N MET A 697 -22.83 -14.22 13.67
CA MET A 697 -22.13 -15.10 14.61
C MET A 697 -21.96 -14.40 15.99
N PRO A 698 -22.36 -15.04 17.11
CA PRO A 698 -22.28 -14.44 18.44
C PRO A 698 -20.84 -14.43 18.97
N GLY A 699 -20.56 -13.54 19.92
CA GLY A 699 -19.23 -13.37 20.50
C GLY A 699 -18.32 -12.36 19.78
N ALA A 700 -18.87 -11.58 18.84
CA ALA A 700 -18.23 -10.35 18.36
C ALA A 700 -18.05 -9.37 19.53
N ASP A 701 -16.84 -8.83 19.68
CA ASP A 701 -16.54 -7.75 20.63
C ASP A 701 -15.92 -6.56 19.87
N PRO A 702 -16.69 -5.49 19.60
CA PRO A 702 -16.18 -4.30 18.94
C PRO A 702 -15.05 -3.59 19.71
N SER A 703 -14.81 -3.88 20.99
CA SER A 703 -13.65 -3.34 21.73
C SER A 703 -12.33 -3.99 21.32
N LYS A 704 -12.38 -5.21 20.77
CA LYS A 704 -11.23 -5.99 20.27
C LYS A 704 -10.91 -5.69 18.80
N VAL A 705 -11.77 -4.92 18.15
CA VAL A 705 -11.57 -4.35 16.81
C VAL A 705 -10.93 -2.97 16.96
N SER A 706 -9.80 -2.73 16.29
CA SER A 706 -9.17 -1.42 16.36
C SER A 706 -10.06 -0.32 15.76
N GLN A 707 -10.00 0.89 16.33
CA GLN A 707 -10.67 2.07 15.77
C GLN A 707 -10.28 2.32 14.30
N ARG A 708 -9.10 1.86 13.89
CA ARG A 708 -8.61 1.91 12.52
C ARG A 708 -9.39 0.98 11.59
N ALA A 709 -9.66 -0.26 12.00
CA ALA A 709 -10.50 -1.17 11.23
C ALA A 709 -11.91 -0.58 11.05
N LYS A 710 -12.51 -0.06 12.14
CA LYS A 710 -13.81 0.62 12.12
C LYS A 710 -13.85 1.80 11.14
N GLN A 711 -12.84 2.67 11.17
CA GLN A 711 -12.73 3.81 10.25
C GLN A 711 -12.64 3.38 8.78
N ARG A 712 -11.93 2.29 8.46
CA ARG A 712 -11.87 1.71 7.10
C ARG A 712 -13.20 1.08 6.68
N GLY A 713 -13.91 0.43 7.61
CA GLY A 713 -15.17 -0.27 7.33
C GLY A 713 -16.38 0.64 7.13
N ARG A 714 -16.50 1.74 7.90
CA ARG A 714 -17.74 2.52 7.97
C ARG A 714 -18.24 3.08 6.64
N SER A 715 -17.33 3.39 5.71
CA SER A 715 -17.65 3.92 4.37
C SER A 715 -17.76 2.84 3.29
N GLN A 716 -17.24 1.62 3.53
CA GLN A 716 -17.15 0.55 2.53
C GLN A 716 -18.32 -0.45 2.58
N ILE A 717 -19.27 -0.25 3.49
CA ILE A 717 -20.46 -1.12 3.65
C ILE A 717 -21.48 -0.84 2.54
N GLY A 718 -21.97 -1.90 1.90
CA GLY A 718 -22.72 -1.81 0.64
C GLY A 718 -21.83 -1.61 -0.58
N THR A 719 -20.65 -2.25 -0.63
CA THR A 719 -19.77 -2.25 -1.82
C THR A 719 -19.30 -3.67 -2.18
N LEU A 720 -19.13 -3.94 -3.49
CA LEU A 720 -18.38 -5.10 -3.95
C LEU A 720 -16.90 -4.90 -3.60
N GLY A 721 -16.20 -4.15 -4.46
CA GLY A 721 -14.76 -4.02 -4.47
C GLY A 721 -14.15 -4.35 -5.82
N ALA A 722 -12.93 -4.88 -5.80
CA ALA A 722 -12.09 -5.18 -6.96
C ALA A 722 -11.35 -6.52 -6.75
N GLY A 723 -10.61 -6.97 -7.77
CA GLY A 723 -9.96 -8.28 -7.77
C GLY A 723 -10.89 -9.35 -8.36
N ASN A 724 -11.01 -10.51 -7.71
CA ASN A 724 -11.94 -11.58 -8.14
C ASN A 724 -13.43 -11.20 -8.00
N HIS A 725 -13.74 -10.11 -7.30
CA HIS A 725 -15.08 -9.56 -7.06
C HIS A 725 -15.95 -9.34 -8.29
N PHE A 726 -17.25 -9.60 -8.15
CA PHE A 726 -18.30 -9.41 -9.16
C PHE A 726 -19.71 -9.48 -8.54
N ALA A 727 -20.73 -9.08 -9.29
CA ALA A 727 -22.06 -9.68 -9.21
C ALA A 727 -22.37 -10.31 -10.57
N GLU A 728 -22.99 -11.49 -10.61
CA GLU A 728 -23.20 -12.27 -11.83
C GLU A 728 -24.66 -12.71 -11.90
N LEU A 729 -25.30 -12.54 -13.06
CA LEU A 729 -26.61 -13.06 -13.40
C LEU A 729 -26.39 -14.40 -14.09
N ASP A 730 -26.93 -15.47 -13.53
CA ASP A 730 -26.84 -16.82 -14.07
C ASP A 730 -28.21 -17.40 -14.39
N VAL A 731 -28.22 -18.52 -15.10
CA VAL A 731 -29.36 -19.42 -15.30
C VAL A 731 -28.98 -20.79 -14.77
N VAL A 732 -29.89 -21.44 -14.05
CA VAL A 732 -29.75 -22.87 -13.71
C VAL A 732 -29.81 -23.67 -15.01
N ASP A 733 -28.66 -24.14 -15.49
CA ASP A 733 -28.53 -24.80 -16.80
C ASP A 733 -28.78 -26.31 -16.74
N LYS A 734 -28.66 -26.90 -15.55
CA LYS A 734 -28.97 -28.31 -15.29
C LYS A 734 -29.08 -28.63 -13.79
N ILE A 735 -30.02 -29.51 -13.44
CA ILE A 735 -30.13 -30.17 -12.14
C ILE A 735 -29.46 -31.57 -12.14
N TYR A 736 -28.89 -31.94 -10.99
CA TYR A 736 -28.18 -33.20 -10.73
C TYR A 736 -28.69 -33.95 -9.49
N TYR A 737 -29.44 -33.28 -8.61
CA TYR A 737 -30.06 -33.88 -7.44
C TYR A 737 -31.37 -33.15 -7.11
N ASP A 738 -32.48 -33.70 -7.60
CA ASP A 738 -33.78 -33.04 -7.65
C ASP A 738 -34.32 -32.66 -6.26
N GLU A 739 -34.21 -33.56 -5.27
CA GLU A 739 -34.62 -33.32 -3.87
C GLU A 739 -33.91 -32.12 -3.23
N ALA A 740 -32.61 -31.95 -3.49
CA ALA A 740 -31.84 -30.81 -3.00
C ALA A 740 -32.09 -29.53 -3.80
N ALA A 741 -32.41 -29.66 -5.09
CA ALA A 741 -32.81 -28.54 -5.92
C ALA A 741 -34.19 -28.01 -5.49
N GLU A 742 -35.18 -28.89 -5.34
CA GLU A 742 -36.53 -28.59 -4.85
C GLU A 742 -36.49 -27.94 -3.45
N ALA A 743 -35.69 -28.47 -2.52
CA ALA A 743 -35.49 -27.84 -1.21
C ALA A 743 -34.93 -26.41 -1.33
N MET A 744 -33.99 -26.16 -2.26
CA MET A 744 -33.46 -24.83 -2.57
C MET A 744 -34.36 -23.98 -3.50
N GLY A 745 -35.51 -24.51 -3.94
CA GLY A 745 -36.39 -23.93 -4.97
C GLY A 745 -35.71 -23.72 -6.33
N LEU A 746 -34.67 -24.50 -6.64
CA LEU A 746 -33.91 -24.40 -7.89
C LEU A 746 -34.52 -25.30 -8.98
N TYR A 747 -34.71 -24.76 -10.18
CA TYR A 747 -35.25 -25.50 -11.34
C TYR A 747 -34.55 -25.10 -12.65
N GLU A 748 -34.50 -26.01 -13.63
CA GLU A 748 -33.83 -25.73 -14.92
C GLU A 748 -34.51 -24.56 -15.66
N GLY A 749 -33.71 -23.60 -16.13
CA GLY A 749 -34.18 -22.38 -16.80
C GLY A 749 -34.39 -21.16 -15.90
N GLN A 750 -34.40 -21.34 -14.57
CA GLN A 750 -34.52 -20.27 -13.58
C GLN A 750 -33.34 -19.28 -13.61
N VAL A 751 -33.61 -17.99 -13.42
CA VAL A 751 -32.59 -16.93 -13.28
C VAL A 751 -32.15 -16.78 -11.81
N VAL A 752 -30.84 -16.66 -11.60
CA VAL A 752 -30.22 -16.53 -10.26
C VAL A 752 -29.11 -15.48 -10.25
N VAL A 753 -28.67 -15.02 -9.05
CA VAL A 753 -27.74 -13.87 -8.93
C VAL A 753 -26.64 -14.10 -7.89
N GLN A 754 -25.38 -14.22 -8.32
CA GLN A 754 -24.22 -14.30 -7.44
C GLN A 754 -23.70 -12.90 -7.01
N ILE A 755 -23.11 -12.81 -5.82
CA ILE A 755 -22.54 -11.58 -5.22
C ILE A 755 -21.16 -11.89 -4.66
N HIS A 756 -20.12 -11.86 -5.47
CA HIS A 756 -18.75 -12.08 -5.03
C HIS A 756 -18.20 -10.85 -4.27
N CYS A 757 -18.58 -10.62 -2.99
CA CYS A 757 -17.88 -9.67 -2.09
C CYS A 757 -17.55 -10.13 -0.64
N GLY A 758 -16.57 -9.48 0.01
CA GLY A 758 -16.05 -9.87 1.34
C GLY A 758 -16.00 -8.72 2.36
N SER A 759 -15.22 -8.89 3.42
CA SER A 759 -15.09 -7.96 4.57
C SER A 759 -14.42 -6.61 4.28
N ARG A 760 -14.13 -6.30 3.01
CA ARG A 760 -13.49 -5.06 2.54
C ARG A 760 -12.19 -4.73 3.32
N GLY A 761 -11.81 -3.46 3.42
CA GLY A 761 -10.65 -3.01 4.20
C GLY A 761 -10.79 -3.20 5.72
N PHE A 762 -11.99 -3.51 6.22
CA PHE A 762 -12.25 -3.77 7.63
C PHE A 762 -11.60 -5.08 8.09
N GLY A 763 -11.99 -6.23 7.51
CA GLY A 763 -11.50 -7.54 7.95
C GLY A 763 -10.01 -7.73 7.64
N HIS A 764 -9.54 -7.11 6.55
CA HIS A 764 -8.11 -6.98 6.28
C HIS A 764 -7.38 -6.32 7.45
N GLN A 765 -7.87 -5.19 7.96
CA GLN A 765 -7.26 -4.50 9.10
C GLN A 765 -7.30 -5.35 10.38
N VAL A 766 -8.32 -6.17 10.60
CA VAL A 766 -8.36 -7.11 11.73
C VAL A 766 -7.26 -8.17 11.62
N CYS A 767 -7.10 -8.81 10.46
CA CYS A 767 -6.01 -9.78 10.26
C CYS A 767 -4.63 -9.11 10.39
N THR A 768 -4.48 -7.92 9.81
CA THR A 768 -3.33 -6.99 9.94
C THR A 768 -2.96 -6.78 11.42
N ASP A 769 -3.92 -6.38 12.27
CA ASP A 769 -3.64 -6.08 13.68
C ASP A 769 -3.24 -7.32 14.52
N TYR A 770 -3.85 -8.50 14.26
CA TYR A 770 -3.63 -9.70 15.09
C TYR A 770 -2.41 -10.55 14.69
N VAL A 771 -1.97 -10.54 13.43
CA VAL A 771 -0.67 -11.12 13.05
C VAL A 771 0.47 -10.43 13.81
N GLN A 772 0.40 -9.11 14.03
CA GLN A 772 1.41 -8.39 14.81
C GLN A 772 1.39 -8.78 16.28
N SER A 773 0.21 -8.83 16.91
CA SER A 773 0.11 -9.16 18.33
C SER A 773 0.60 -10.59 18.59
N PHE A 774 0.30 -11.53 17.69
CA PHE A 774 0.65 -12.93 17.84
C PHE A 774 2.16 -13.23 17.70
N GLN A 775 2.98 -12.35 17.10
CA GLN A 775 4.44 -12.55 17.08
C GLN A 775 5.03 -12.62 18.50
N ARG A 776 4.43 -11.90 19.47
CA ARG A 776 4.83 -11.94 20.90
C ARG A 776 4.21 -13.13 21.64
N VAL A 777 3.08 -13.62 21.16
CA VAL A 777 2.35 -14.78 21.71
C VAL A 777 3.13 -16.07 21.50
N LEU A 778 3.80 -16.25 20.36
CA LEU A 778 4.65 -17.41 20.09
C LEU A 778 5.70 -17.61 21.20
N GLN A 779 6.38 -16.54 21.62
CA GLN A 779 7.34 -16.60 22.72
C GLN A 779 6.66 -16.88 24.07
N LYS A 780 5.54 -16.19 24.36
CA LYS A 780 4.79 -16.32 25.62
C LYS A 780 4.32 -17.76 25.90
N TYR A 781 3.90 -18.49 24.87
CA TYR A 781 3.42 -19.87 24.98
C TYR A 781 4.41 -20.92 24.42
N SER A 782 5.67 -20.53 24.16
CA SER A 782 6.74 -21.41 23.64
C SER A 782 6.38 -22.18 22.36
N ILE A 783 5.62 -21.57 21.46
CA ILE A 783 5.20 -22.16 20.19
C ILE A 783 6.32 -21.98 19.15
N VAL A 784 6.85 -23.10 18.65
CA VAL A 784 7.77 -23.17 17.51
C VAL A 784 6.98 -23.51 16.25
N LEU A 785 7.30 -22.85 15.13
CA LEU A 785 6.67 -23.03 13.82
C LEU A 785 7.75 -23.14 12.74
N PRO A 786 7.52 -23.93 11.67
CA PRO A 786 8.44 -24.01 10.53
C PRO A 786 8.42 -22.76 9.64
N ASP A 787 7.36 -21.93 9.75
CA ASP A 787 7.16 -20.70 9.00
C ASP A 787 6.58 -19.61 9.91
N ARG A 788 7.16 -18.39 9.86
CA ARG A 788 6.66 -17.22 10.60
C ARG A 788 5.29 -16.74 10.11
N GLN A 789 4.89 -17.08 8.88
CA GLN A 789 3.58 -16.77 8.32
C GLN A 789 2.44 -17.61 8.95
N LEU A 790 2.76 -18.69 9.66
CA LEU A 790 1.80 -19.52 10.43
C LEU A 790 1.53 -18.97 11.86
N VAL A 791 1.86 -17.71 12.13
CA VAL A 791 1.72 -17.09 13.46
C VAL A 791 0.34 -17.36 14.07
N CYS A 792 0.30 -17.73 15.34
CA CYS A 792 -0.89 -18.25 15.99
C CYS A 792 -0.88 -18.04 17.50
N ALA A 793 -2.04 -18.22 18.13
CA ALA A 793 -2.25 -18.17 19.57
C ALA A 793 -3.03 -19.40 20.04
N PRO A 794 -2.81 -19.94 21.25
CA PRO A 794 -3.71 -20.95 21.81
C PRO A 794 -5.14 -20.42 21.87
N VAL A 795 -6.13 -21.20 21.43
CA VAL A 795 -7.53 -20.74 21.28
C VAL A 795 -8.07 -20.11 22.57
N ASP A 796 -7.81 -20.74 23.72
CA ASP A 796 -8.29 -20.27 25.02
C ASP A 796 -7.38 -19.25 25.73
N SER A 797 -6.29 -18.82 25.08
CA SER A 797 -5.52 -17.67 25.55
C SER A 797 -6.33 -16.38 25.45
N PRO A 798 -6.06 -15.35 26.28
CA PRO A 798 -6.65 -14.03 26.11
C PRO A 798 -6.43 -13.49 24.69
N GLU A 799 -5.25 -13.72 24.11
CA GLU A 799 -4.91 -13.26 22.77
C GLU A 799 -5.70 -14.02 21.67
N GLY A 800 -5.89 -15.33 21.82
CA GLY A 800 -6.70 -16.16 20.90
C GLY A 800 -8.18 -15.81 20.95
N ARG A 801 -8.74 -15.59 22.15
CA ARG A 801 -10.12 -15.16 22.36
C ARG A 801 -10.38 -13.75 21.82
N ASP A 802 -9.44 -12.82 22.04
CA ASP A 802 -9.52 -11.47 21.49
C ASP A 802 -9.52 -11.50 19.95
N TYR A 803 -8.63 -12.28 19.32
CA TYR A 803 -8.65 -12.44 17.86
C TYR A 803 -9.95 -13.04 17.35
N LEU A 804 -10.44 -14.11 17.97
CA LEU A 804 -11.69 -14.75 17.57
C LEU A 804 -12.84 -13.75 17.63
N SER A 805 -13.00 -12.99 18.71
CA SER A 805 -14.05 -11.97 18.82
C SER A 805 -13.95 -10.85 17.77
N ALA A 806 -12.74 -10.44 17.39
CA ALA A 806 -12.51 -9.45 16.33
C ALA A 806 -12.74 -10.03 14.92
N MET A 807 -12.39 -11.30 14.70
CA MET A 807 -12.64 -12.03 13.46
C MET A 807 -14.14 -12.31 13.27
N ILE A 808 -14.87 -12.61 14.35
CA ILE A 808 -16.33 -12.73 14.35
C ILE A 808 -16.96 -11.39 13.97
N ALA A 809 -16.48 -10.26 14.50
CA ALA A 809 -16.91 -8.93 14.07
C ALA A 809 -16.63 -8.66 12.56
N ALA A 810 -15.51 -9.15 12.02
CA ALA A 810 -15.21 -9.05 10.58
C ALA A 810 -16.10 -9.95 9.70
N ALA A 811 -16.52 -11.11 10.21
CA ALA A 811 -17.50 -11.98 9.57
C ALA A 811 -18.89 -11.31 9.53
N ASN A 812 -19.34 -10.76 10.67
CA ASN A 812 -20.59 -10.00 10.79
C ASN A 812 -20.62 -8.79 9.84
N TYR A 813 -19.51 -8.03 9.76
CA TYR A 813 -19.37 -6.97 8.76
C TYR A 813 -19.49 -7.49 7.31
N ALA A 814 -18.89 -8.64 6.98
CA ALA A 814 -18.97 -9.22 5.63
C ALA A 814 -20.40 -9.68 5.28
N TRP A 815 -21.08 -10.39 6.18
CA TRP A 815 -22.49 -10.78 6.00
C TRP A 815 -23.40 -9.55 5.84
N CYS A 816 -23.21 -8.51 6.66
CA CYS A 816 -23.96 -7.26 6.50
C CYS A 816 -23.66 -6.56 5.17
N ASN A 817 -22.40 -6.51 4.74
CA ASN A 817 -22.02 -5.91 3.46
C ASN A 817 -22.73 -6.60 2.28
N ARG A 818 -22.77 -7.93 2.29
CA ARG A 818 -23.45 -8.74 1.26
C ARG A 818 -24.96 -8.63 1.32
N GLN A 819 -25.54 -8.55 2.52
CA GLN A 819 -26.97 -8.32 2.70
C GLN A 819 -27.43 -6.96 2.15
N VAL A 820 -26.64 -5.92 2.42
CA VAL A 820 -26.88 -4.57 1.87
C VAL A 820 -26.79 -4.55 0.34
N LEU A 821 -25.90 -5.34 -0.26
CA LEU A 821 -25.86 -5.52 -1.71
C LEU A 821 -27.04 -6.32 -2.26
N ALA A 822 -27.45 -7.41 -1.60
CA ALA A 822 -28.62 -8.20 -2.00
C ALA A 822 -29.90 -7.35 -2.06
N HIS A 823 -30.06 -6.40 -1.13
CA HIS A 823 -31.12 -5.41 -1.17
C HIS A 823 -31.03 -4.48 -2.39
N GLN A 824 -29.85 -3.96 -2.74
CA GLN A 824 -29.68 -3.13 -3.96
C GLN A 824 -29.90 -3.92 -5.25
N ILE A 825 -29.59 -5.21 -5.27
CA ILE A 825 -29.87 -6.10 -6.41
C ILE A 825 -31.39 -6.31 -6.56
N ARG A 826 -32.14 -6.51 -5.47
CA ARG A 826 -33.63 -6.53 -5.51
C ARG A 826 -34.20 -5.23 -6.10
N LEU A 827 -33.70 -4.06 -5.68
CA LEU A 827 -34.12 -2.78 -6.22
C LEU A 827 -33.74 -2.58 -7.71
N ALA A 828 -32.67 -3.23 -8.19
CA ALA A 828 -32.31 -3.23 -9.60
C ALA A 828 -33.24 -4.10 -10.47
N PHE A 829 -33.75 -5.20 -9.89
CA PHE A 829 -34.81 -6.01 -10.50
C PHE A 829 -36.13 -5.22 -10.51
N GLU A 830 -36.50 -4.56 -9.41
CA GLU A 830 -37.70 -3.71 -9.31
C GLU A 830 -37.72 -2.61 -10.39
N ASP A 831 -36.66 -1.79 -10.48
CA ASP A 831 -36.54 -0.68 -11.45
C ASP A 831 -36.77 -1.10 -12.92
N VAL A 832 -36.40 -2.34 -13.26
CA VAL A 832 -36.32 -2.81 -14.65
C VAL A 832 -37.47 -3.75 -15.02
N LEU A 833 -37.96 -4.56 -14.08
CA LEU A 833 -38.87 -5.68 -14.36
C LEU A 833 -40.28 -5.47 -13.79
N ALA A 834 -40.46 -4.56 -12.82
CA ALA A 834 -41.78 -4.29 -12.24
C ALA A 834 -42.78 -3.81 -13.32
N GLY A 835 -43.93 -4.48 -13.38
CA GLY A 835 -44.96 -4.23 -14.40
C GLY A 835 -44.61 -4.71 -15.82
N ARG A 836 -43.49 -5.43 -16.01
CA ARG A 836 -43.10 -6.06 -17.29
C ARG A 836 -43.21 -7.58 -17.26
N VAL A 837 -42.85 -8.20 -16.13
CA VAL A 837 -42.98 -9.64 -15.85
C VAL A 837 -43.85 -9.88 -14.62
N ALA A 838 -44.30 -11.11 -14.42
CA ALA A 838 -44.83 -11.55 -13.12
C ALA A 838 -43.66 -11.80 -12.15
N ASP A 839 -43.88 -11.58 -10.85
CA ASP A 839 -42.93 -11.82 -9.75
C ASP A 839 -41.43 -11.60 -10.04
N TRP A 840 -41.04 -10.32 -10.10
CA TRP A 840 -39.66 -9.89 -10.36
C TRP A 840 -38.69 -10.06 -9.18
N ASP A 841 -39.15 -10.59 -8.04
CA ASP A 841 -38.42 -10.55 -6.77
C ASP A 841 -37.28 -11.59 -6.70
N LEU A 842 -36.42 -11.42 -5.69
CA LEU A 842 -35.33 -12.34 -5.37
C LEU A 842 -35.46 -12.86 -3.94
N ARG A 843 -35.41 -14.18 -3.77
CA ARG A 843 -35.17 -14.86 -2.49
C ARG A 843 -33.70 -15.26 -2.38
N GLN A 844 -33.24 -15.54 -1.17
CA GLN A 844 -31.86 -16.02 -0.98
C GLN A 844 -31.82 -17.54 -1.04
N VAL A 845 -30.86 -18.09 -1.79
CA VAL A 845 -30.55 -19.52 -1.71
C VAL A 845 -29.56 -19.76 -0.58
N TYR A 846 -28.36 -19.14 -0.65
CA TYR A 846 -27.43 -19.20 0.47
C TYR A 846 -26.38 -18.07 0.47
N ASP A 847 -25.80 -17.82 1.64
CA ASP A 847 -24.57 -17.02 1.81
C ASP A 847 -23.61 -17.83 2.67
N ILE A 848 -22.37 -17.98 2.19
CA ILE A 848 -21.32 -18.76 2.84
C ILE A 848 -19.97 -18.04 2.83
N ALA A 849 -19.16 -18.22 3.87
CA ALA A 849 -17.80 -17.72 3.93
C ALA A 849 -16.76 -18.76 3.50
N HIS A 850 -15.67 -18.30 2.87
CA HIS A 850 -14.56 -19.14 2.40
C HIS A 850 -13.20 -18.88 3.10
N ASN A 851 -13.16 -17.93 4.04
CA ASN A 851 -11.97 -17.48 4.77
C ASN A 851 -12.39 -17.23 6.23
N MET A 852 -12.23 -18.21 7.12
CA MET A 852 -12.66 -18.11 8.52
C MET A 852 -12.02 -19.17 9.43
N ALA A 853 -11.97 -18.89 10.74
CA ALA A 853 -11.72 -19.89 11.77
C ALA A 853 -12.99 -20.06 12.63
N LYS A 854 -13.53 -21.28 12.77
CA LYS A 854 -14.76 -21.55 13.53
C LYS A 854 -14.56 -22.59 14.61
N LEU A 855 -15.26 -22.45 15.75
CA LEU A 855 -15.28 -23.45 16.81
C LEU A 855 -16.48 -24.38 16.62
N GLU A 856 -16.22 -25.59 16.14
CA GLU A 856 -17.23 -26.54 15.68
C GLU A 856 -17.10 -27.89 16.42
N MET A 857 -18.19 -28.64 16.53
CA MET A 857 -18.18 -30.02 17.03
C MET A 857 -17.97 -30.99 15.87
N HIS A 858 -16.96 -31.86 15.96
CA HIS A 858 -16.64 -32.85 14.93
C HIS A 858 -16.25 -34.20 15.53
N ASP A 859 -16.45 -35.28 14.77
CA ASP A 859 -15.95 -36.60 15.14
C ASP A 859 -14.47 -36.78 14.74
N VAL A 860 -13.64 -36.97 15.77
CA VAL A 860 -12.22 -37.28 15.65
C VAL A 860 -12.01 -38.67 16.25
N ASP A 861 -11.91 -39.64 15.35
CA ASP A 861 -11.57 -41.04 15.65
C ASP A 861 -12.49 -41.68 16.72
N GLY A 862 -13.80 -41.44 16.60
CA GLY A 862 -14.84 -41.93 17.49
C GLY A 862 -15.07 -41.06 18.74
N ARG A 863 -14.54 -39.83 18.75
CA ARG A 863 -14.70 -38.86 19.84
C ARG A 863 -15.27 -37.55 19.32
N GLN A 864 -16.32 -37.05 19.97
CA GLN A 864 -16.88 -35.74 19.72
C GLN A 864 -15.99 -34.66 20.36
N LEU A 865 -15.19 -33.97 19.55
CA LEU A 865 -14.28 -32.91 19.99
C LEU A 865 -14.77 -31.53 19.52
N ARG A 866 -14.52 -30.50 20.33
CA ARG A 866 -14.77 -29.10 19.96
C ARG A 866 -13.49 -28.51 19.39
N VAL A 867 -13.43 -28.32 18.08
CA VAL A 867 -12.19 -27.97 17.36
C VAL A 867 -12.29 -26.61 16.68
N CYS A 868 -11.18 -25.88 16.60
CA CYS A 868 -11.04 -24.67 15.81
C CYS A 868 -10.68 -25.05 14.37
N VAL A 869 -11.67 -25.03 13.47
CA VAL A 869 -11.51 -25.34 12.05
C VAL A 869 -11.15 -24.06 11.30
N HIS A 870 -9.94 -24.00 10.73
CA HIS A 870 -9.52 -22.95 9.80
C HIS A 870 -9.86 -23.38 8.38
N ARG A 871 -10.47 -22.48 7.62
CA ARG A 871 -10.75 -22.65 6.19
C ARG A 871 -10.27 -21.40 5.45
N LYS A 872 -9.41 -21.58 4.44
CA LYS A 872 -8.81 -20.49 3.65
C LYS A 872 -8.89 -20.78 2.16
N GLY A 873 -9.74 -20.05 1.45
CA GLY A 873 -10.26 -20.48 0.15
C GLY A 873 -10.86 -21.88 0.24
N ALA A 874 -11.65 -22.14 1.26
CA ALA A 874 -12.38 -23.39 1.45
C ALA A 874 -13.69 -23.09 2.18
N THR A 875 -14.77 -23.76 1.82
CA THR A 875 -16.12 -23.49 2.36
C THR A 875 -16.50 -24.53 3.41
N ARG A 876 -17.50 -24.20 4.23
CA ARG A 876 -18.19 -25.19 5.06
C ARG A 876 -19.17 -25.99 4.20
N ALA A 877 -19.32 -27.26 4.51
CA ALA A 877 -20.16 -28.19 3.77
C ALA A 877 -20.75 -29.22 4.74
N PHE A 878 -21.53 -28.77 5.73
CA PHE A 878 -22.14 -29.67 6.71
C PHE A 878 -23.13 -30.65 6.05
N GLY A 879 -23.07 -31.92 6.44
CA GLY A 879 -23.93 -32.97 5.88
C GLY A 879 -25.39 -32.94 6.36
N PRO A 880 -26.24 -33.82 5.79
CA PRO A 880 -27.59 -34.09 6.25
C PRO A 880 -27.71 -34.32 7.76
N GLY A 881 -28.88 -34.01 8.32
CA GLY A 881 -29.21 -34.16 9.73
C GLY A 881 -28.57 -33.11 10.67
N ASN A 882 -27.64 -32.28 10.18
CA ASN A 882 -26.91 -31.33 11.04
C ASN A 882 -27.83 -30.21 11.55
N ALA A 883 -27.92 -30.06 12.88
CA ALA A 883 -28.83 -29.13 13.55
C ALA A 883 -28.51 -27.63 13.35
N VAL A 884 -27.35 -27.28 12.77
CA VAL A 884 -26.98 -25.90 12.41
C VAL A 884 -27.62 -25.46 11.08
N LEU A 885 -28.20 -26.40 10.32
CA LEU A 885 -28.89 -26.11 9.05
C LEU A 885 -30.34 -25.68 9.28
N PRO A 886 -30.90 -24.80 8.43
CA PRO A 886 -32.33 -24.51 8.42
C PRO A 886 -33.16 -25.77 8.11
N ASP A 887 -34.45 -25.76 8.45
CA ASP A 887 -35.28 -26.96 8.51
C ASP A 887 -35.45 -27.66 7.13
N ASP A 888 -35.53 -26.85 6.07
CA ASP A 888 -35.52 -27.23 4.65
C ASP A 888 -34.22 -27.95 4.25
N TYR A 889 -33.06 -27.34 4.48
CA TYR A 889 -31.77 -27.87 4.04
C TYR A 889 -31.24 -28.98 4.95
N ARG A 890 -31.81 -29.18 6.15
CA ARG A 890 -31.36 -30.22 7.07
C ARG A 890 -31.50 -31.63 6.50
N ALA A 891 -32.48 -31.89 5.63
CA ALA A 891 -32.64 -33.19 4.99
C ALA A 891 -31.54 -33.49 3.94
N VAL A 892 -31.11 -32.45 3.20
CA VAL A 892 -30.25 -32.61 2.01
C VAL A 892 -28.78 -32.21 2.21
N GLY A 893 -28.48 -31.46 3.27
CA GLY A 893 -27.14 -30.95 3.58
C GLY A 893 -26.98 -29.45 3.28
N GLN A 894 -25.90 -28.85 3.79
CA GLN A 894 -25.64 -27.42 3.65
C GLN A 894 -25.39 -27.06 2.19
N PRO A 895 -26.06 -26.03 1.62
CA PRO A 895 -25.70 -25.51 0.32
C PRO A 895 -24.26 -25.00 0.30
N VAL A 896 -23.52 -25.39 -0.73
CA VAL A 896 -22.16 -24.96 -1.02
C VAL A 896 -22.17 -24.20 -2.34
N LEU A 897 -21.57 -23.03 -2.33
CA LEU A 897 -21.50 -22.14 -3.49
C LEU A 897 -20.08 -22.17 -4.04
N VAL A 898 -19.93 -22.64 -5.28
CA VAL A 898 -18.64 -22.76 -5.98
C VAL A 898 -18.66 -21.86 -7.21
N PRO A 899 -18.37 -20.54 -7.05
CA PRO A 899 -18.18 -19.64 -8.19
C PRO A 899 -17.03 -20.13 -9.08
N GLY A 900 -17.26 -20.16 -10.39
CA GLY A 900 -16.20 -20.42 -11.36
C GLY A 900 -15.42 -19.14 -11.67
N SER A 901 -15.65 -18.64 -12.88
CA SER A 901 -15.04 -17.43 -13.44
C SER A 901 -15.95 -16.89 -14.55
N MET A 902 -15.80 -15.61 -14.92
CA MET A 902 -16.76 -14.92 -15.79
C MET A 902 -16.97 -15.61 -17.15
N GLY A 903 -18.13 -16.24 -17.34
CA GLY A 903 -18.42 -17.01 -18.55
C GLY A 903 -17.98 -18.48 -18.55
N THR A 904 -17.49 -19.03 -17.45
CA THR A 904 -17.54 -20.48 -17.16
C THR A 904 -18.82 -20.80 -16.40
N ALA A 905 -19.05 -22.08 -16.06
CA ALA A 905 -20.11 -22.41 -15.12
C ALA A 905 -19.78 -21.90 -13.70
N SER A 906 -20.80 -21.83 -12.84
CA SER A 906 -20.67 -21.88 -11.38
C SER A 906 -21.53 -23.03 -10.86
N TRP A 907 -21.33 -23.49 -9.62
CA TRP A 907 -22.05 -24.67 -9.10
C TRP A 907 -22.67 -24.45 -7.73
N VAL A 908 -23.83 -25.07 -7.53
CA VAL A 908 -24.46 -25.31 -6.23
C VAL A 908 -24.32 -26.79 -5.89
N LEU A 909 -23.71 -27.08 -4.75
CA LEU A 909 -23.53 -28.43 -4.20
C LEU A 909 -24.22 -28.52 -2.82
N VAL A 910 -24.31 -29.71 -2.24
CA VAL A 910 -24.58 -29.90 -0.80
C VAL A 910 -23.41 -30.57 -0.09
N GLY A 911 -23.28 -30.28 1.21
CA GLY A 911 -22.46 -31.06 2.14
C GLY A 911 -22.99 -32.48 2.35
N THR A 912 -22.15 -33.38 2.85
CA THR A 912 -22.43 -34.83 2.90
C THR A 912 -21.99 -35.46 4.23
N GLU A 913 -22.36 -36.72 4.49
CA GLU A 913 -21.72 -37.49 5.58
C GLU A 913 -20.21 -37.69 5.34
N GLY A 914 -19.80 -37.75 4.07
CA GLY A 914 -18.41 -37.84 3.66
C GLY A 914 -17.60 -36.58 3.99
N SER A 915 -18.18 -35.38 3.91
CA SER A 915 -17.50 -34.14 4.34
C SER A 915 -17.31 -34.11 5.86
N MET A 916 -18.35 -34.46 6.62
CA MET A 916 -18.30 -34.50 8.09
C MET A 916 -17.24 -35.48 8.60
N SER A 917 -17.17 -36.68 7.99
CA SER A 917 -16.23 -37.72 8.40
C SER A 917 -14.79 -37.48 7.91
N GLN A 918 -14.60 -36.94 6.70
CA GLN A 918 -13.28 -36.83 6.05
C GLN A 918 -12.63 -35.43 6.14
N THR A 919 -13.39 -34.34 6.13
CA THR A 919 -12.88 -32.96 5.93
C THR A 919 -13.35 -31.94 6.97
N PHE A 920 -13.84 -32.39 8.13
CA PHE A 920 -14.45 -31.53 9.15
C PHE A 920 -15.61 -30.69 8.57
N GLY A 921 -16.44 -31.31 7.73
CA GLY A 921 -17.56 -30.65 7.05
C GLY A 921 -17.08 -29.49 6.17
N SER A 922 -16.11 -29.73 5.27
CA SER A 922 -15.50 -28.68 4.44
C SER A 922 -15.28 -29.12 2.99
N THR A 923 -15.27 -28.17 2.05
CA THR A 923 -14.98 -28.44 0.62
C THR A 923 -14.36 -27.20 -0.07
N CYS A 924 -14.20 -27.24 -1.40
CA CYS A 924 -13.66 -26.15 -2.23
C CYS A 924 -14.45 -24.82 -2.14
N HIS A 925 -13.89 -23.71 -2.63
CA HIS A 925 -14.54 -22.39 -2.68
C HIS A 925 -14.75 -21.81 -4.09
N GLY A 926 -14.23 -22.47 -5.11
CA GLY A 926 -14.28 -21.99 -6.49
C GLY A 926 -13.33 -22.79 -7.37
N ALA A 927 -13.05 -22.31 -8.58
CA ALA A 927 -12.15 -23.01 -9.50
C ALA A 927 -10.68 -23.05 -9.03
N GLY A 928 -10.19 -21.98 -8.39
CA GLY A 928 -8.75 -21.81 -8.10
C GLY A 928 -7.91 -21.51 -9.35
N ARG A 929 -6.82 -20.75 -9.20
CA ARG A 929 -6.10 -20.19 -10.37
C ARG A 929 -5.04 -21.14 -10.91
N THR A 930 -5.14 -21.47 -12.21
CA THR A 930 -4.04 -22.08 -12.98
C THR A 930 -3.01 -21.04 -13.41
N MET A 931 -3.41 -19.76 -13.52
CA MET A 931 -2.50 -18.72 -13.97
C MET A 931 -2.77 -17.33 -13.42
N SER A 932 -1.71 -16.54 -13.55
CA SER A 932 -1.68 -15.08 -13.44
C SER A 932 -2.85 -14.38 -14.17
N ARG A 933 -3.51 -13.42 -13.49
CA ARG A 933 -4.37 -12.39 -14.12
C ARG A 933 -3.68 -11.70 -15.28
N SER A 934 -2.38 -11.47 -15.13
CA SER A 934 -1.51 -10.79 -16.07
C SER A 934 -1.05 -11.71 -17.21
N ARG A 935 -1.16 -13.04 -17.06
CA ARG A 935 -1.06 -14.01 -18.16
C ARG A 935 -2.39 -14.06 -18.92
N ALA A 936 -3.52 -14.12 -18.19
CA ALA A 936 -4.85 -14.01 -18.77
C ALA A 936 -4.99 -12.73 -19.62
N LYS A 937 -4.63 -11.55 -19.11
CA LYS A 937 -4.59 -10.28 -19.86
C LYS A 937 -3.65 -10.24 -21.07
N LYS A 938 -2.68 -11.13 -21.17
CA LYS A 938 -1.78 -11.27 -22.34
C LYS A 938 -2.32 -12.25 -23.38
N GLU A 939 -2.95 -13.34 -22.94
CA GLU A 939 -3.56 -14.36 -23.80
C GLU A 939 -4.99 -13.97 -24.25
N VAL A 940 -5.65 -13.08 -23.52
CA VAL A 940 -7.05 -12.66 -23.71
C VAL A 940 -7.16 -11.14 -23.69
N ARG A 941 -7.61 -10.56 -24.82
CA ARG A 941 -8.01 -9.15 -24.89
C ARG A 941 -9.40 -8.95 -24.28
N GLY A 942 -9.56 -7.89 -23.49
CA GLY A 942 -10.84 -7.54 -22.84
C GLY A 942 -11.98 -7.23 -23.79
N SER A 943 -11.71 -6.52 -24.88
CA SER A 943 -12.67 -6.28 -25.98
C SER A 943 -13.15 -7.59 -26.61
N ASP A 944 -12.22 -8.48 -26.90
CA ASP A 944 -12.46 -9.71 -27.66
C ASP A 944 -13.05 -10.79 -26.74
N LEU A 945 -12.77 -10.73 -25.44
CA LEU A 945 -13.48 -11.48 -24.40
C LEU A 945 -14.91 -10.98 -24.27
N LYS A 946 -15.12 -9.67 -24.10
CA LYS A 946 -16.46 -9.06 -24.03
C LYS A 946 -17.30 -9.46 -25.24
N GLN A 947 -16.79 -9.30 -26.46
CA GLN A 947 -17.48 -9.71 -27.68
C GLN A 947 -17.76 -11.23 -27.73
N ARG A 948 -16.86 -12.10 -27.26
CA ARG A 948 -17.12 -13.55 -27.18
C ARG A 948 -18.13 -13.94 -26.10
N LEU A 949 -18.19 -13.20 -25.00
CA LEU A 949 -19.21 -13.37 -23.95
C LEU A 949 -20.58 -12.87 -24.45
N GLU A 950 -20.65 -11.68 -25.05
CA GLU A 950 -21.86 -11.13 -25.65
C GLU A 950 -22.37 -11.96 -26.84
N ALA A 951 -21.47 -12.53 -27.66
CA ALA A 951 -21.83 -13.49 -28.72
C ALA A 951 -22.28 -14.86 -28.20
N ARG A 952 -21.90 -15.23 -26.97
CA ARG A 952 -22.49 -16.35 -26.21
C ARG A 952 -23.79 -15.95 -25.48
N GLY A 953 -24.23 -14.70 -25.64
CA GLY A 953 -25.44 -14.17 -25.01
C GLY A 953 -25.29 -13.84 -23.53
N ILE A 954 -24.13 -13.30 -23.14
CA ILE A 954 -23.79 -12.87 -21.78
C ILE A 954 -23.62 -11.35 -21.76
N SER A 955 -24.49 -10.62 -21.06
CA SER A 955 -24.51 -9.15 -20.99
C SER A 955 -23.45 -8.61 -20.02
N VAL A 956 -22.40 -7.96 -20.52
CA VAL A 956 -21.25 -7.55 -19.70
C VAL A 956 -21.26 -6.06 -19.34
N ARG A 957 -21.11 -5.76 -18.05
CA ARG A 957 -20.79 -4.44 -17.48
C ARG A 957 -19.55 -4.57 -16.58
N ALA A 958 -18.52 -3.78 -16.83
CA ALA A 958 -17.30 -3.77 -16.04
C ALA A 958 -16.77 -2.34 -15.95
N GLY A 959 -16.18 -1.96 -14.81
CA GLY A 959 -15.50 -0.69 -14.65
C GLY A 959 -14.24 -0.62 -15.53
N SER A 960 -13.52 -1.74 -15.64
CA SER A 960 -12.37 -1.90 -16.54
C SER A 960 -12.55 -3.07 -17.53
N LEU A 961 -12.29 -2.82 -18.82
CA LEU A 961 -12.14 -3.89 -19.82
C LEU A 961 -10.89 -4.75 -19.57
N ALA A 962 -9.88 -4.22 -18.87
CA ALA A 962 -8.69 -4.99 -18.53
C ALA A 962 -8.94 -5.87 -17.28
N GLY A 963 -9.67 -5.35 -16.27
CA GLY A 963 -10.24 -6.12 -15.16
C GLY A 963 -11.20 -7.24 -15.61
N LEU A 964 -11.81 -7.10 -16.78
CA LEU A 964 -12.54 -8.19 -17.45
C LEU A 964 -11.59 -9.31 -17.92
N ALA A 965 -10.42 -8.98 -18.47
CA ALA A 965 -9.46 -9.95 -18.95
C ALA A 965 -8.61 -10.61 -17.82
N GLU A 966 -8.55 -10.04 -16.62
CA GLU A 966 -7.91 -10.63 -15.43
C GLU A 966 -8.48 -11.98 -15.03
N GLU A 967 -9.82 -12.07 -15.06
CA GLU A 967 -10.60 -13.19 -14.54
C GLU A 967 -11.18 -14.05 -15.67
N ALA A 968 -10.61 -13.93 -16.89
CA ALA A 968 -11.06 -14.66 -18.07
C ALA A 968 -11.11 -16.19 -17.82
N PRO A 969 -12.04 -16.94 -18.44
CA PRO A 969 -12.21 -18.39 -18.24
C PRO A 969 -10.94 -19.23 -18.21
N VAL A 970 -9.99 -18.96 -19.10
CA VAL A 970 -8.71 -19.69 -19.19
C VAL A 970 -7.79 -19.49 -17.98
N ALA A 971 -8.08 -18.51 -17.12
CA ALA A 971 -7.21 -18.11 -16.03
C ALA A 971 -7.26 -19.02 -14.79
N TYR A 972 -8.23 -19.93 -14.78
CA TYR A 972 -8.64 -20.78 -13.68
C TYR A 972 -8.42 -22.26 -14.02
N LYS A 973 -8.56 -23.15 -13.04
CA LYS A 973 -8.78 -24.59 -13.31
C LYS A 973 -10.16 -24.75 -13.95
N ASP A 974 -10.43 -25.89 -14.59
CA ASP A 974 -11.82 -26.18 -14.92
C ASP A 974 -12.61 -26.41 -13.62
N VAL A 975 -13.64 -25.60 -13.40
CA VAL A 975 -14.51 -25.70 -12.22
C VAL A 975 -15.31 -26.99 -12.26
N ASP A 976 -15.68 -27.48 -13.45
CA ASP A 976 -16.41 -28.74 -13.59
C ASP A 976 -15.52 -29.91 -13.09
N ASN A 977 -14.22 -29.90 -13.39
CA ASN A 977 -13.25 -30.88 -12.88
C ASN A 977 -13.02 -30.76 -11.35
N VAL A 978 -12.93 -29.53 -10.81
CA VAL A 978 -12.81 -29.32 -9.36
C VAL A 978 -14.04 -29.88 -8.63
N VAL A 979 -15.23 -29.69 -9.21
CA VAL A 979 -16.49 -30.21 -8.67
C VAL A 979 -16.57 -31.73 -8.83
N ASP A 980 -16.13 -32.31 -9.95
CA ASP A 980 -16.03 -33.76 -10.15
C ASP A 980 -15.18 -34.45 -9.07
N VAL A 981 -14.08 -33.83 -8.62
CA VAL A 981 -13.25 -34.40 -7.56
C VAL A 981 -13.94 -34.38 -6.19
N VAL A 982 -14.64 -33.30 -5.82
CA VAL A 982 -15.31 -33.24 -4.50
C VAL A 982 -16.57 -34.12 -4.45
N ASP A 983 -17.27 -34.26 -5.58
CA ASP A 983 -18.40 -35.18 -5.77
C ASP A 983 -17.93 -36.64 -5.77
N GLY A 984 -16.88 -36.97 -6.54
CA GLY A 984 -16.29 -38.31 -6.61
C GLY A 984 -15.54 -38.75 -5.34
N ALA A 985 -15.05 -37.80 -4.53
CA ALA A 985 -14.55 -38.07 -3.17
C ALA A 985 -15.66 -38.12 -2.10
N GLY A 986 -16.90 -37.79 -2.47
CA GLY A 986 -18.06 -37.75 -1.58
C GLY A 986 -18.00 -36.68 -0.50
N ILE A 987 -17.20 -35.62 -0.65
CA ILE A 987 -17.07 -34.51 0.31
C ILE A 987 -17.91 -33.28 -0.07
N ALA A 988 -18.60 -33.34 -1.21
CA ALA A 988 -19.80 -32.59 -1.53
C ALA A 988 -20.66 -33.47 -2.47
N ARG A 989 -21.85 -33.01 -2.85
CA ARG A 989 -22.66 -33.63 -3.92
C ARG A 989 -23.25 -32.55 -4.82
N LYS A 990 -23.15 -32.72 -6.14
CA LYS A 990 -23.76 -31.83 -7.15
C LYS A 990 -25.27 -31.68 -6.96
N VAL A 991 -25.77 -30.43 -6.99
CA VAL A 991 -27.21 -30.12 -7.01
C VAL A 991 -27.60 -29.43 -8.30
N ALA A 992 -26.98 -28.28 -8.59
CA ALA A 992 -27.29 -27.48 -9.77
C ALA A 992 -26.01 -26.90 -10.39
N ARG A 993 -26.01 -26.78 -11.72
CA ARG A 993 -25.00 -26.05 -12.48
C ARG A 993 -25.61 -24.74 -12.99
N LEU A 994 -24.84 -23.68 -12.86
CA LEU A 994 -25.22 -22.31 -13.18
C LEU A 994 -24.42 -21.84 -14.40
N ARG A 995 -25.10 -21.22 -15.37
CA ARG A 995 -24.52 -20.63 -16.58
C ARG A 995 -24.73 -19.11 -16.58
N PRO A 996 -23.67 -18.29 -16.64
CA PRO A 996 -23.82 -16.85 -16.68
C PRO A 996 -24.56 -16.36 -17.93
N ILE A 997 -25.43 -15.38 -17.72
CA ILE A 997 -26.13 -14.58 -18.74
C ILE A 997 -25.86 -13.09 -18.59
N GLY A 998 -25.27 -12.63 -17.47
CA GLY A 998 -24.78 -11.26 -17.34
C GLY A 998 -23.72 -11.11 -16.25
N VAL A 999 -22.77 -10.20 -16.41
CA VAL A 999 -21.64 -10.02 -15.48
C VAL A 999 -21.50 -8.54 -15.15
N VAL A 1000 -21.41 -8.22 -13.85
CA VAL A 1000 -21.24 -6.87 -13.30
C VAL A 1000 -19.95 -6.84 -12.48
N LYS A 1001 -18.94 -6.09 -12.92
CA LYS A 1001 -17.61 -6.04 -12.30
C LYS A 1001 -17.13 -4.60 -12.04
N GLY A 1002 -16.19 -4.47 -11.10
CA GLY A 1002 -15.40 -3.25 -10.88
C GLY A 1002 -14.43 -2.92 -12.01
#